data_AF-A0A1Y3KG11-F1
#
_entry.id   AF-A0A1Y3KG11-F1
#
_cell.length_a   1.000
_cell.length_b   1.000
_cell.length_c   1.000
_cell.angle_alpha   90.00
_cell.angle_beta   90.00
_cell.angle_gamma   90.00
#
_symmetry.space_group_name_H-M   'P 1'
#
loop_
_entity.id
_entity.type
_entity.pdbx_description
1 polymer ?
#
loop_
_entity_poly.entity_id
_entity_poly.type
_entity_poly.pdbx_seq_one_letter_code
_entity_poly.pdbx_strand_id
1 'polypeptide(L)'
;MSHASQVDAQVLEQALFRHTLMFAKPEHPYYIMAPDYRDTSSGIVSLHYLCHVLNLNGREAYLCGPKVVNPNLKTPLLDAATEQRHQQQGKVAIAVYPEVVVGNPLGRRVVSRFLLNFEGLINGKSMEAAPTDLLFYYGPALAEKRGHANPDLLGLPVLDIDLFKAPPAGTPRRGCYLYQNRHPLEQIDYSLLPEGIQLLRIANALPLHELAQVLRSAEVMYSYEWSMTCVIAVLCGCPVIFMPGSGVDQAFLETGFLGSAGFALLDQPDALATARAGVEGALQRYVLATLPFWQQLDTFIAKTQAAAALEAADLNLGVLPWLRERHPDAQQLRLINERLDSQPMPVIGVLVLDDGDDRQRLAATLASLGTQRCLYPHLEVSVLGNQSLADPQVRHVPCTRERQAEAINAALQHSRCDWFLIVEAGVEFTASGLLIAALELVGAEAGCLAYMADEAMRATNGSTDIALRPDFNLDLLLSFPASLSRHWLYQRQALLQRGGFALDCARAFELEYQLRLVEQQGLGCVGHVAEPLLIGEALPLRDCAHERAVLERHLQARGYTQGQVAVLASSPGRYRLDYGHAQAASVSILIALEGSVGHFQRCIETLLENTALAGGFEVLLLAPSALDEAAGEWLAMVEQIGGEQIQVLHYAAGQSRVAMCNHAAQQARGDFLLWLDARAGILARDWLQQLLNHAQRPEVGAVGAKLLAADGKVRHAGLVLGLTGLVGSAFDGVDHQQAGYMGRLQVDQGCSALSGECLMLRRALFLEAGGFAEDPLLARWVDVDLCLRLQEAGYLNVWTPHVQLLMDACERDAATTEQEDALLARWLPRLARDPAYNANLSLQVPGGFVRASNSLVWNPLKSWHPLPMLLAHPADLQGAGQQRIVEPFKALREAGWVDGLVTPHLLSAVELERYAPDTVLLQRPLDDAQLLAMRRLRAFSRAFKVLDVDGYLPQMRLQGAHAGFGADEISQRLQSAVILADRIIVPAPALAEVLAGQHDDIRVLEASLPGRWWRNLQGKRGMGSKPRVGWAGAVDADLLVDVVRTLAAEVEWVALGDCPEALRPYMKEVHAAVAPERQAAALAALNLDLALAPMAQSLLNACSGNPGLLEYAACGYPIICSKVPGFAGVDVLPLTRVANTTADWLAAIRLHLGDPQASASLGEVLQASVRRDWLLEGERLALWRAAWLAG
;
A
#
# COMPACT_ATOMS: atom_id res chain seq x y z
N MET A 1 17.59 -58.58 -31.90
CA MET A 1 18.45 -58.16 -30.76
C MET A 1 17.85 -56.85 -30.25
N SER A 2 16.83 -56.89 -29.40
CA SER A 2 16.85 -57.12 -27.94
C SER A 2 17.67 -56.07 -27.18
N HIS A 3 16.96 -55.16 -26.51
CA HIS A 3 17.20 -54.63 -25.15
C HIS A 3 16.56 -53.24 -25.01
N ALA A 4 15.23 -53.14 -25.15
CA ALA A 4 14.49 -52.04 -24.56
C ALA A 4 14.08 -52.48 -23.15
N SER A 5 15.03 -52.41 -22.21
CA SER A 5 14.72 -52.48 -20.79
C SER A 5 13.74 -51.36 -20.45
N GLN A 6 12.67 -51.68 -19.73
CA GLN A 6 11.74 -50.70 -19.16
C GLN A 6 12.55 -49.65 -18.40
N VAL A 7 12.63 -48.45 -18.97
CA VAL A 7 13.21 -47.29 -18.28
C VAL A 7 12.23 -46.93 -17.18
N ASP A 8 12.70 -47.00 -15.93
CA ASP A 8 11.95 -46.62 -14.75
C ASP A 8 11.36 -45.21 -14.95
N ALA A 9 10.07 -45.04 -14.63
CA ALA A 9 9.38 -43.76 -14.74
C ALA A 9 10.13 -42.64 -13.98
N GLN A 10 10.76 -42.98 -12.86
CA GLN A 10 11.55 -42.06 -12.06
C GLN A 10 12.85 -41.62 -12.76
N VAL A 11 13.47 -42.51 -13.54
CA VAL A 11 14.67 -42.22 -14.35
C VAL A 11 14.31 -41.35 -15.55
N LEU A 12 13.16 -41.61 -16.19
CA LEU A 12 12.64 -40.79 -17.28
C LEU A 12 12.27 -39.38 -16.80
N GLU A 13 11.61 -39.27 -15.65
CA GLU A 13 11.23 -38.00 -15.04
C GLU A 13 12.47 -37.18 -14.64
N GLN A 14 13.48 -37.81 -14.04
CA GLN A 14 14.77 -37.16 -13.77
C GLN A 14 15.49 -36.70 -15.05
N ALA A 15 15.47 -37.51 -16.12
CA ALA A 15 16.06 -37.14 -17.40
C ALA A 15 15.34 -35.95 -18.03
N LEU A 16 14.00 -35.95 -18.02
CA LEU A 16 13.17 -34.84 -18.52
C LEU A 16 13.42 -33.55 -17.71
N PHE A 17 13.46 -33.64 -16.39
CA PHE A 17 13.79 -32.50 -15.53
C PHE A 17 15.17 -31.92 -15.85
N ARG A 18 16.19 -32.78 -16.03
CA ARG A 18 17.55 -32.35 -16.44
C ARG A 18 17.59 -31.70 -17.82
N HIS A 19 16.82 -32.21 -18.79
CA HIS A 19 16.70 -31.60 -20.12
C HIS A 19 16.03 -30.22 -20.07
N THR A 20 14.99 -30.05 -19.26
CA THR A 20 14.33 -28.75 -19.05
C THR A 20 15.28 -27.74 -18.40
N LEU A 21 16.07 -28.17 -17.42
CA LEU A 21 17.06 -27.32 -16.77
C LEU A 21 18.16 -26.82 -17.73
N MET A 22 18.55 -27.59 -18.76
CA MET A 22 19.57 -27.16 -19.73
C MET A 22 19.16 -25.92 -20.55
N PHE A 23 17.86 -25.69 -20.73
CA PHE A 23 17.33 -24.58 -21.54
C PHE A 23 16.50 -23.58 -20.72
N ALA A 24 16.45 -23.75 -19.40
CA ALA A 24 15.74 -22.85 -18.51
C ALA A 24 16.40 -21.46 -18.56
N LYS A 25 15.58 -20.42 -18.81
CA LYS A 25 16.05 -19.04 -18.65
C LYS A 25 16.29 -18.77 -17.17
N PRO A 26 17.37 -18.06 -16.81
CA PRO A 26 17.63 -17.77 -15.41
C PRO A 26 16.51 -16.87 -14.87
N GLU A 27 15.89 -17.31 -13.78
CA GLU A 27 14.76 -16.67 -13.10
C GLU A 27 15.19 -15.38 -12.34
N HIS A 28 14.29 -14.83 -11.54
CA HIS A 28 14.54 -13.62 -10.75
C HIS A 28 15.56 -13.85 -9.62
N PRO A 29 16.52 -12.94 -9.38
CA PRO A 29 17.61 -13.17 -8.44
C PRO A 29 17.20 -12.91 -6.99
N TYR A 30 17.84 -13.61 -6.04
CA TYR A 30 17.68 -13.41 -4.59
C TYR A 30 18.81 -12.55 -4.02
N TYR A 31 18.46 -11.49 -3.30
CA TYR A 31 19.37 -10.64 -2.54
C TYR A 31 19.12 -10.84 -1.05
N ILE A 32 20.02 -11.57 -0.39
CA ILE A 32 19.84 -12.04 0.99
C ILE A 32 20.68 -11.18 1.92
N MET A 33 20.04 -10.40 2.80
CA MET A 33 20.74 -9.59 3.79
C MET A 33 21.26 -10.49 4.91
N ALA A 34 22.57 -10.48 5.15
CA ALA A 34 23.20 -11.32 6.17
C ALA A 34 24.39 -10.62 6.85
N PRO A 35 24.65 -10.89 8.14
CA PRO A 35 25.92 -10.54 8.78
C PRO A 35 27.09 -11.43 8.30
N ASP A 36 28.32 -11.06 8.68
CA ASP A 36 29.53 -11.86 8.47
C ASP A 36 29.39 -13.30 8.96
N TYR A 37 29.86 -14.26 8.17
CA TYR A 37 29.76 -15.67 8.48
C TYR A 37 30.46 -16.03 9.81
N ARG A 38 29.76 -16.73 10.69
CA ARG A 38 30.30 -17.32 11.92
C ARG A 38 29.58 -18.61 12.30
N ASP A 39 30.32 -19.67 12.59
CA ASP A 39 29.76 -21.00 12.92
C ASP A 39 28.98 -21.03 14.24
N THR A 40 29.20 -20.04 15.11
CA THR A 40 28.57 -19.98 16.44
C THR A 40 27.14 -19.42 16.43
N SER A 41 26.62 -18.99 15.28
CA SER A 41 25.30 -18.36 15.18
C SER A 41 24.42 -19.07 14.16
N SER A 42 23.45 -19.85 14.65
CA SER A 42 22.51 -20.61 13.82
C SER A 42 21.74 -19.74 12.83
N GLY A 43 21.35 -18.53 13.21
CA GLY A 43 20.66 -17.59 12.31
C GLY A 43 21.52 -17.14 11.14
N ILE A 44 22.78 -16.77 11.41
CA ILE A 44 23.72 -16.36 10.34
C ILE A 44 24.03 -17.54 9.43
N VAL A 45 24.33 -18.70 10.01
CA VAL A 45 24.55 -19.94 9.25
C VAL A 45 23.35 -20.22 8.35
N SER A 46 22.12 -20.05 8.86
CA SER A 46 20.91 -20.30 8.06
C SER A 46 20.77 -19.38 6.84
N LEU A 47 21.10 -18.09 6.96
CA LEU A 47 21.06 -17.15 5.82
C LEU A 47 22.09 -17.51 4.74
N HIS A 48 23.30 -17.86 5.16
CA HIS A 48 24.38 -18.26 4.24
C HIS A 48 24.06 -19.61 3.58
N TYR A 49 23.53 -20.59 4.31
CA TYR A 49 23.11 -21.88 3.74
C TYR A 49 21.88 -21.74 2.84
N LEU A 50 20.95 -20.83 3.11
CA LEU A 50 19.85 -20.55 2.19
C LEU A 50 20.38 -20.04 0.85
N CYS A 51 21.31 -19.08 0.87
CA CYS A 51 22.00 -18.59 -0.33
C CYS A 51 22.73 -19.73 -1.06
N HIS A 52 23.45 -20.57 -0.32
CA HIS A 52 24.15 -21.72 -0.87
C HIS A 52 23.22 -22.71 -1.58
N VAL A 53 22.12 -23.11 -0.92
CA VAL A 53 21.19 -24.12 -1.43
C VAL A 53 20.40 -23.59 -2.62
N LEU A 54 20.00 -22.31 -2.61
CA LEU A 54 19.39 -21.66 -3.79
C LEU A 54 20.33 -21.71 -5.01
N ASN A 55 21.61 -21.40 -4.81
CA ASN A 55 22.62 -21.50 -5.88
C ASN A 55 22.87 -22.96 -6.32
N LEU A 56 22.80 -23.94 -5.41
CA LEU A 56 22.87 -25.36 -5.79
C LEU A 56 21.63 -25.83 -6.56
N ASN A 57 20.47 -25.24 -6.30
CA ASN A 57 19.22 -25.49 -7.02
C ASN A 57 19.13 -24.73 -8.36
N GLY A 58 20.20 -24.04 -8.78
CA GLY A 58 20.27 -23.34 -10.08
C GLY A 58 19.64 -21.95 -10.08
N ARG A 59 19.37 -21.36 -8.91
CA ARG A 59 18.92 -19.97 -8.77
C ARG A 59 20.12 -19.03 -8.67
N GLU A 60 19.94 -17.76 -9.04
CA GLU A 60 20.93 -16.70 -8.78
C GLU A 60 20.67 -16.11 -7.39
N ALA A 61 21.52 -16.40 -6.40
CA ALA A 61 21.40 -15.87 -5.04
C ALA A 61 22.70 -15.22 -4.55
N TYR A 62 22.60 -14.05 -3.94
CA TYR A 62 23.73 -13.23 -3.49
C TYR A 62 23.53 -12.74 -2.06
N LEU A 63 24.63 -12.63 -1.31
CA LEU A 63 24.64 -12.03 0.02
C LEU A 63 24.86 -10.52 -0.06
N CYS A 64 24.09 -9.79 0.76
CA CYS A 64 24.17 -8.34 0.93
C CYS A 64 24.54 -8.04 2.38
N GLY A 65 25.58 -7.22 2.60
CA GLY A 65 26.04 -6.83 3.94
C GLY A 65 27.34 -7.48 4.44
N PRO A 66 27.61 -8.79 4.27
CA PRO A 66 28.81 -9.40 4.84
C PRO A 66 30.05 -9.09 4.00
N LYS A 67 31.19 -9.03 4.68
CA LYS A 67 32.55 -9.01 4.12
C LYS A 67 33.21 -10.39 4.20
N VAL A 68 32.77 -11.24 5.13
CA VAL A 68 33.31 -12.59 5.37
C VAL A 68 32.25 -13.64 5.04
N VAL A 69 32.62 -14.60 4.19
CA VAL A 69 31.79 -15.74 3.78
C VAL A 69 32.52 -17.06 4.06
N ASN A 70 31.78 -18.17 4.15
CA ASN A 70 32.39 -19.49 4.25
C ASN A 70 32.91 -19.94 2.87
N PRO A 71 34.22 -20.21 2.69
CA PRO A 71 34.79 -20.57 1.40
C PRO A 71 34.28 -21.91 0.84
N ASN A 72 33.67 -22.75 1.67
CA ASN A 72 33.09 -24.02 1.25
C ASN A 72 31.63 -23.88 0.75
N LEU A 73 31.01 -22.71 0.92
CA LEU A 73 29.64 -22.45 0.48
C LEU A 73 29.63 -21.62 -0.82
N LYS A 74 28.63 -21.88 -1.67
CA LYS A 74 28.32 -21.05 -2.85
C LYS A 74 27.54 -19.79 -2.45
N THR A 75 28.22 -18.85 -1.81
CA THR A 75 27.62 -17.62 -1.28
C THR A 75 28.30 -16.37 -1.85
N PRO A 76 28.09 -16.05 -3.13
CA PRO A 76 28.69 -14.87 -3.75
C PRO A 76 28.16 -13.59 -3.10
N LEU A 77 29.02 -12.57 -3.01
CA LEU A 77 28.60 -11.22 -2.59
C LEU A 77 27.98 -10.48 -3.77
N LEU A 78 26.95 -9.67 -3.50
CA LEU A 78 26.34 -8.82 -4.52
C LEU A 78 27.29 -7.66 -4.87
N ASP A 79 27.51 -7.43 -6.17
CA ASP A 79 28.26 -6.28 -6.69
C ASP A 79 27.41 -5.41 -7.62
N ALA A 80 27.84 -4.16 -7.82
CA ALA A 80 27.12 -3.17 -8.63
C ALA A 80 26.97 -3.60 -10.11
N ALA A 81 27.96 -4.30 -10.67
CA ALA A 81 27.91 -4.78 -12.05
C ALA A 81 26.82 -5.85 -12.24
N THR A 82 26.68 -6.74 -11.26
CA THR A 82 25.65 -7.77 -11.21
C THR A 82 24.26 -7.15 -11.05
N GLU A 83 24.11 -6.16 -10.18
CA GLU A 83 22.85 -5.43 -10.04
C GLU A 83 22.45 -4.75 -11.36
N GLN A 84 23.38 -4.07 -12.02
CA GLN A 84 23.15 -3.40 -13.30
C GLN A 84 22.77 -4.41 -14.39
N ARG A 85 23.42 -5.59 -14.43
CA ARG A 85 23.07 -6.67 -15.35
C ARG A 85 21.63 -7.15 -15.16
N HIS A 86 21.20 -7.36 -13.91
CA HIS A 86 19.83 -7.78 -13.63
C HIS A 86 18.80 -6.73 -14.06
N GLN A 87 19.08 -5.44 -13.83
CA GLN A 87 18.23 -4.34 -14.28
C GLN A 87 18.10 -4.30 -15.81
N GLN A 88 19.22 -4.42 -16.54
CA GLN A 88 19.21 -4.47 -18.01
C GLN A 88 18.44 -5.66 -18.57
N GLN A 89 18.38 -6.77 -17.83
CA GLN A 89 17.62 -7.96 -18.18
C GLN A 89 16.14 -7.90 -17.76
N GLY A 90 15.69 -6.78 -17.16
CA GLY A 90 14.31 -6.62 -16.68
C GLY A 90 13.95 -7.56 -15.51
N LYS A 91 14.95 -8.03 -14.75
CA LYS A 91 14.70 -8.93 -13.61
C LYS A 91 14.35 -8.14 -12.36
N VAL A 92 13.25 -8.52 -11.70
CA VAL A 92 12.90 -8.05 -10.35
C VAL A 92 13.68 -8.85 -9.31
N ALA A 93 14.51 -8.20 -8.49
CA ALA A 93 15.23 -8.89 -7.42
C ALA A 93 14.34 -9.12 -6.18
N ILE A 94 14.43 -10.32 -5.60
CA ILE A 94 13.73 -10.73 -4.38
C ILE A 94 14.64 -10.44 -3.19
N ALA A 95 14.25 -9.50 -2.32
CA ALA A 95 14.98 -9.24 -1.08
C ALA A 95 14.59 -10.25 -0.01
N VAL A 96 15.57 -10.83 0.68
CA VAL A 96 15.34 -11.72 1.82
C VAL A 96 15.94 -11.09 3.08
N TYR A 97 15.11 -10.89 4.10
CA TYR A 97 15.50 -10.27 5.36
C TYR A 97 15.24 -11.19 6.55
N PRO A 98 16.17 -11.30 7.52
CA PRO A 98 15.87 -11.89 8.82
C PRO A 98 15.01 -10.93 9.67
N GLU A 99 14.41 -11.45 10.75
CA GLU A 99 13.50 -10.71 11.64
C GLU A 99 14.14 -9.49 12.34
N VAL A 100 15.47 -9.41 12.35
CA VAL A 100 16.23 -8.31 12.97
C VAL A 100 16.39 -7.08 12.07
N VAL A 101 16.01 -7.18 10.79
CA VAL A 101 16.11 -6.08 9.82
C VAL A 101 14.78 -5.33 9.75
N VAL A 102 14.83 -4.05 10.09
CA VAL A 102 13.68 -3.14 10.09
C VAL A 102 13.44 -2.59 8.68
N GLY A 103 12.18 -2.59 8.24
CA GLY A 103 11.75 -2.00 6.97
C GLY A 103 12.36 -2.71 5.74
N ASN A 104 12.46 -1.99 4.62
CA ASN A 104 12.94 -2.51 3.33
C ASN A 104 14.23 -1.77 2.90
N PRO A 105 15.38 -2.02 3.55
CA PRO A 105 16.60 -1.23 3.35
C PRO A 105 17.22 -1.39 1.96
N LEU A 106 16.90 -2.46 1.22
CA LEU A 106 17.36 -2.63 -0.17
C LEU A 106 16.38 -2.00 -1.17
N GLY A 107 15.22 -1.48 -0.74
CA GLY A 107 14.23 -0.83 -1.60
C GLY A 107 13.70 -1.73 -2.71
N ARG A 108 13.51 -3.03 -2.46
CA ARG A 108 13.07 -4.00 -3.48
C ARG A 108 11.56 -4.20 -3.46
N ARG A 109 10.98 -4.45 -4.64
CA ARG A 109 9.53 -4.60 -4.84
C ARG A 109 8.98 -5.90 -4.23
N VAL A 110 9.78 -6.96 -4.23
CA VAL A 110 9.43 -8.24 -3.60
C VAL A 110 10.31 -8.45 -2.39
N VAL A 111 9.66 -8.60 -1.23
CA VAL A 111 10.32 -8.81 0.05
C VAL A 111 9.85 -10.12 0.67
N SER A 112 10.80 -10.92 1.11
CA SER A 112 10.59 -12.13 1.90
C SER A 112 11.23 -11.96 3.27
N ARG A 113 10.46 -12.14 4.33
CA ARG A 113 10.95 -12.20 5.70
C ARG A 113 11.21 -13.65 6.06
N PHE A 114 12.43 -13.97 6.43
CA PHE A 114 12.80 -15.29 6.94
C PHE A 114 13.01 -15.21 8.45
N LEU A 115 11.97 -15.56 9.21
CA LEU A 115 11.94 -15.45 10.66
C LEU A 115 12.71 -16.61 11.27
N LEU A 116 13.91 -16.32 11.77
CA LEU A 116 14.81 -17.27 12.42
C LEU A 116 14.63 -17.28 13.93
N ASN A 117 13.99 -16.25 14.49
CA ASN A 117 13.67 -16.11 15.91
C ASN A 117 12.41 -15.27 16.12
N PHE A 118 12.00 -15.11 17.39
CA PHE A 118 10.94 -14.18 17.75
C PHE A 118 11.36 -12.74 17.46
N GLU A 119 10.44 -11.99 16.83
CA GLU A 119 10.61 -10.56 16.57
C GLU A 119 10.91 -9.78 17.86
N GLY A 120 11.77 -8.76 17.76
CA GLY A 120 12.14 -7.89 18.87
C GLY A 120 13.02 -8.53 19.94
N LEU A 121 13.29 -9.84 19.87
CA LEU A 121 14.06 -10.54 20.90
C LEU A 121 15.53 -10.09 20.97
N ILE A 122 16.15 -9.80 19.83
CA ILE A 122 17.60 -9.51 19.75
C ILE A 122 17.89 -8.01 19.87
N ASN A 123 17.09 -7.15 19.25
CA ASN A 123 17.36 -5.71 19.14
C ASN A 123 16.26 -4.82 19.75
N GLY A 124 15.18 -5.40 20.30
CA GLY A 124 14.06 -4.67 20.87
C GLY A 124 13.18 -3.92 19.86
N LYS A 125 13.39 -4.11 18.56
CA LYS A 125 12.69 -3.39 17.49
C LYS A 125 11.76 -4.31 16.71
N SER A 126 10.62 -3.76 16.27
CA SER A 126 9.75 -4.43 15.29
C SER A 126 10.43 -4.46 13.91
N MET A 127 10.15 -5.48 13.12
CA MET A 127 10.65 -5.61 11.76
C MET A 127 9.95 -4.66 10.76
N GLU A 128 8.81 -4.07 11.15
CA GLU A 128 7.99 -3.19 10.29
C GLU A 128 7.67 -3.85 8.93
N ALA A 129 7.21 -5.11 8.96
CA ALA A 129 6.87 -5.84 7.74
C ALA A 129 5.65 -5.21 7.05
N ALA A 130 5.74 -4.99 5.74
CA ALA A 130 4.62 -4.49 4.95
C ALA A 130 3.55 -5.58 4.76
N PRO A 131 2.27 -5.23 4.50
CA PRO A 131 1.22 -6.22 4.23
C PRO A 131 1.50 -7.14 3.03
N THR A 132 2.38 -6.70 2.12
CA THR A 132 2.81 -7.43 0.93
C THR A 132 4.03 -8.32 1.15
N ASP A 133 4.68 -8.26 2.32
CA ASP A 133 5.87 -9.06 2.62
C ASP A 133 5.50 -10.55 2.75
N LEU A 134 6.27 -11.42 2.09
CA LEU A 134 6.10 -12.87 2.23
C LEU A 134 6.79 -13.35 3.51
N LEU A 135 6.06 -13.99 4.41
CA LEU A 135 6.60 -14.45 5.71
C LEU A 135 6.91 -15.94 5.69
N PHE A 136 8.15 -16.30 5.96
CA PHE A 136 8.61 -17.68 6.12
C PHE A 136 9.19 -17.90 7.50
N TYR A 137 8.81 -19.00 8.16
CA TYR A 137 9.18 -19.29 9.54
C TYR A 137 10.13 -20.48 9.61
N TYR A 138 11.20 -20.36 10.39
CA TYR A 138 12.14 -21.47 10.59
C TYR A 138 11.49 -22.67 11.30
N GLY A 139 10.44 -22.44 12.12
CA GLY A 139 9.70 -23.51 12.80
C GLY A 139 8.30 -23.10 13.27
N PRO A 140 7.43 -24.07 13.58
CA PRO A 140 6.01 -23.85 13.85
C PRO A 140 5.73 -22.98 15.08
N ALA A 141 6.53 -23.10 16.15
CA ALA A 141 6.37 -22.30 17.36
C ALA A 141 6.51 -20.77 17.11
N LEU A 142 7.31 -20.37 16.12
CA LEU A 142 7.44 -18.95 15.73
C LEU A 142 6.18 -18.44 15.04
N ALA A 143 5.50 -19.29 14.28
CA ALA A 143 4.27 -18.97 13.58
C ALA A 143 3.05 -18.95 14.50
N GLU A 144 2.94 -19.91 15.41
CA GLU A 144 1.86 -20.04 16.39
C GLU A 144 1.75 -18.81 17.28
N LYS A 145 2.89 -18.27 17.74
CA LYS A 145 2.91 -17.04 18.56
C LYS A 145 2.40 -15.81 17.80
N ARG A 146 2.43 -15.82 16.47
CA ARG A 146 1.84 -14.78 15.61
C ARG A 146 0.41 -15.09 15.16
N GLY A 147 -0.17 -16.22 15.56
CA GLY A 147 -1.56 -16.57 15.25
C GLY A 147 -1.81 -17.05 13.82
N HIS A 148 -0.77 -17.52 13.10
CA HIS A 148 -0.93 -18.04 11.74
C HIS A 148 -1.30 -19.53 11.74
N ALA A 149 -2.55 -19.84 11.37
CA ALA A 149 -3.07 -21.21 11.37
C ALA A 149 -2.49 -22.13 10.27
N ASN A 150 -1.87 -21.55 9.21
CA ASN A 150 -1.21 -22.32 8.15
C ASN A 150 0.05 -21.57 7.65
N PRO A 151 1.16 -21.61 8.41
CA PRO A 151 2.34 -20.81 8.10
C PRO A 151 3.19 -21.43 7.00
N ASP A 152 3.85 -20.57 6.21
CA ASP A 152 4.90 -21.01 5.31
C ASP A 152 6.17 -21.33 6.10
N LEU A 153 6.46 -22.61 6.27
CA LEU A 153 7.66 -23.08 6.98
C LEU A 153 8.86 -23.17 6.04
N LEU A 154 10.05 -22.87 6.56
CA LEU A 154 11.34 -23.06 5.91
C LEU A 154 12.39 -23.50 6.94
N GLY A 155 12.31 -24.76 7.36
CA GLY A 155 13.20 -25.37 8.36
C GLY A 155 14.50 -25.88 7.76
N LEU A 156 15.43 -24.97 7.48
CA LEU A 156 16.69 -25.26 6.78
C LEU A 156 17.61 -26.22 7.59
N PRO A 157 18.02 -27.37 7.04
CA PRO A 157 18.95 -28.29 7.70
C PRO A 157 20.39 -27.79 7.58
N VAL A 158 20.90 -27.16 8.64
CA VAL A 158 22.23 -26.53 8.67
C VAL A 158 23.35 -27.40 9.27
N LEU A 159 23.06 -28.63 9.71
CA LEU A 159 24.07 -29.50 10.32
C LEU A 159 24.71 -30.45 9.30
N ASP A 160 26.03 -30.47 9.28
CA ASP A 160 26.81 -31.49 8.56
C ASP A 160 26.71 -32.83 9.30
N ILE A 161 25.87 -33.72 8.80
CA ILE A 161 25.61 -35.03 9.39
C ILE A 161 26.82 -35.98 9.30
N ASP A 162 27.75 -35.75 8.38
CA ASP A 162 28.98 -36.54 8.29
C ASP A 162 30.02 -36.08 9.31
N LEU A 163 30.05 -34.78 9.60
CA LEU A 163 30.84 -34.21 10.67
C LEU A 163 30.27 -34.53 12.05
N PHE A 164 28.95 -34.52 12.21
CA PHE A 164 28.28 -34.79 13.48
C PHE A 164 27.57 -36.14 13.47
N LYS A 165 28.35 -37.21 13.33
CA LYS A 165 27.88 -38.59 13.49
C LYS A 165 28.51 -39.29 14.67
N ALA A 166 27.73 -40.15 15.29
CA ALA A 166 28.19 -41.02 16.36
C ALA A 166 29.32 -41.95 15.87
N PRO A 167 30.33 -42.22 16.72
CA PRO A 167 31.33 -43.26 16.45
C PRO A 167 30.67 -44.65 16.44
N PRO A 168 31.36 -45.68 15.92
CA PRO A 168 30.88 -47.05 15.93
C PRO A 168 30.45 -47.53 17.33
N ALA A 169 29.42 -48.36 17.39
CA ALA A 169 28.94 -48.94 18.64
C ALA A 169 30.08 -49.65 19.39
N GLY A 170 30.16 -49.43 20.71
CA GLY A 170 31.23 -49.97 21.56
C GLY A 170 32.50 -49.12 21.63
N THR A 171 32.56 -47.96 20.96
CA THR A 171 33.68 -47.01 21.13
C THR A 171 33.74 -46.50 22.59
N PRO A 172 34.88 -46.64 23.29
CA PRO A 172 35.00 -46.18 24.67
C PRO A 172 34.92 -44.66 24.74
N ARG A 173 34.00 -44.15 25.56
CA ARG A 173 33.76 -42.72 25.78
C ARG A 173 34.34 -42.29 27.13
N ARG A 174 34.95 -41.10 27.17
CA ARG A 174 35.59 -40.51 28.35
C ARG A 174 35.40 -38.99 28.32
N GLY A 175 35.20 -38.40 29.49
CA GLY A 175 35.11 -36.95 29.66
C GLY A 175 33.67 -36.47 29.86
N CYS A 176 33.49 -35.64 30.88
CA CYS A 176 32.23 -34.99 31.22
C CYS A 176 32.36 -33.50 30.88
N TYR A 177 31.37 -32.96 30.17
CA TYR A 177 31.41 -31.58 29.69
C TYR A 177 30.22 -30.78 30.21
N LEU A 178 30.41 -29.48 30.41
CA LEU A 178 29.36 -28.52 30.71
C LEU A 178 29.30 -27.50 29.58
N TYR A 179 28.16 -27.42 28.90
CA TYR A 179 27.90 -26.42 27.85
C TYR A 179 27.50 -25.08 28.48
N GLN A 180 28.20 -24.02 28.10
CA GLN A 180 27.95 -22.66 28.59
C GLN A 180 27.86 -21.65 27.43
N ASN A 181 26.75 -20.91 27.37
CA ASN A 181 26.55 -19.83 26.42
C ASN A 181 25.92 -18.59 27.08
N ARG A 182 24.63 -18.66 27.42
CA ARG A 182 23.86 -17.56 28.03
C ARG A 182 23.74 -17.67 29.55
N HIS A 183 23.82 -18.87 30.11
CA HIS A 183 23.73 -19.04 31.55
C HIS A 183 25.03 -18.55 32.24
N PRO A 184 24.96 -17.67 33.28
CA PRO A 184 26.14 -17.13 33.95
C PRO A 184 26.94 -18.20 34.70
N LEU A 185 28.27 -18.18 34.58
CA LEU A 185 29.15 -19.15 35.23
C LEU A 185 29.08 -19.12 36.76
N GLU A 186 28.80 -17.94 37.35
CA GLU A 186 28.69 -17.77 38.80
C GLU A 186 27.41 -18.39 39.39
N GLN A 187 26.41 -18.66 38.55
CA GLN A 187 25.10 -19.20 38.96
C GLN A 187 25.03 -20.73 38.85
N ILE A 188 26.10 -21.36 38.39
CA ILE A 188 26.17 -22.82 38.23
C ILE A 188 26.45 -23.48 39.57
N ASP A 189 25.58 -24.41 39.98
CA ASP A 189 25.85 -25.28 41.11
C ASP A 189 26.76 -26.45 40.68
N TYR A 190 28.06 -26.30 40.93
CA TYR A 190 29.07 -27.32 40.60
C TYR A 190 28.99 -28.55 41.50
N SER A 191 28.27 -28.51 42.63
CA SER A 191 28.12 -29.68 43.50
C SER A 191 27.26 -30.79 42.88
N LEU A 192 26.44 -30.42 41.88
CA LEU A 192 25.58 -31.33 41.10
C LEU A 192 26.30 -31.94 39.89
N LEU A 193 27.55 -31.57 39.65
CA LEU A 193 28.33 -31.98 38.48
C LEU A 193 29.47 -32.94 38.89
N PRO A 194 29.87 -33.87 38.01
CA PRO A 194 30.98 -34.78 38.29
C PRO A 194 32.31 -34.04 38.47
N GLU A 195 33.19 -34.56 39.35
CA GLU A 195 34.53 -34.03 39.55
C GLU A 195 35.33 -34.05 38.23
N GLY A 196 36.04 -32.95 37.95
CA GLY A 196 36.87 -32.81 36.74
C GLY A 196 36.10 -32.43 35.46
N ILE A 197 34.88 -31.89 35.57
CA ILE A 197 34.08 -31.43 34.43
C ILE A 197 34.80 -30.35 33.59
N GLN A 198 34.74 -30.48 32.26
CA GLN A 198 35.35 -29.54 31.32
C GLN A 198 34.31 -28.59 30.73
N LEU A 199 34.67 -27.31 30.52
CA LEU A 199 33.76 -26.30 29.99
C LEU A 199 33.82 -26.21 28.46
N LEU A 200 32.66 -26.25 27.80
CA LEU A 200 32.48 -25.90 26.40
C LEU A 200 31.80 -24.53 26.28
N ARG A 201 32.60 -23.49 26.06
CA ARG A 201 32.14 -22.08 26.07
C ARG A 201 31.96 -21.53 24.66
N ILE A 202 30.81 -20.92 24.36
CA ILE A 202 30.61 -20.21 23.08
C ILE A 202 31.56 -19.01 22.93
N ALA A 203 31.90 -18.34 24.04
CA ALA A 203 32.83 -17.20 24.05
C ALA A 203 34.25 -17.57 23.58
N ASN A 204 34.62 -18.86 23.62
CA ASN A 204 35.85 -19.41 23.05
C ASN A 204 35.54 -20.73 22.34
N ALA A 205 34.65 -20.64 21.35
CA ALA A 205 34.14 -21.82 20.66
C ALA A 205 35.25 -22.58 19.92
N LEU A 206 35.27 -23.89 20.10
CA LEU A 206 36.09 -24.78 19.28
C LEU A 206 35.63 -24.73 17.82
N PRO A 207 36.55 -24.84 16.84
CA PRO A 207 36.18 -25.13 15.46
C PRO A 207 35.26 -26.36 15.39
N LEU A 208 34.30 -26.37 14.47
CA LEU A 208 33.26 -27.42 14.40
C LEU A 208 33.83 -28.85 14.35
N HIS A 209 34.97 -29.05 13.69
CA HIS A 209 35.63 -30.36 13.61
C HIS A 209 36.26 -30.82 14.94
N GLU A 210 36.83 -29.89 15.72
CA GLU A 210 37.35 -30.18 17.06
C GLU A 210 36.20 -30.41 18.03
N LEU A 211 35.13 -29.61 17.94
CA LEU A 211 33.91 -29.82 18.72
C LEU A 211 33.31 -31.20 18.45
N ALA A 212 33.22 -31.61 17.19
CA ALA A 212 32.75 -32.95 16.81
C ALA A 212 33.62 -34.05 17.42
N GLN A 213 34.96 -33.91 17.40
CA GLN A 213 35.87 -34.88 18.00
C GLN A 213 35.65 -35.00 19.52
N VAL A 214 35.52 -33.87 20.21
CA VAL A 214 35.24 -33.83 21.65
C VAL A 214 33.91 -34.50 21.97
N LEU A 215 32.84 -34.18 21.24
CA LEU A 215 31.51 -34.74 21.49
C LEU A 215 31.42 -36.24 21.11
N ARG A 216 32.20 -36.72 20.14
CA ARG A 216 32.26 -38.16 19.81
C ARG A 216 32.95 -38.98 20.89
N SER A 217 33.90 -38.40 21.62
CA SER A 217 34.60 -39.09 22.72
C SER A 217 33.93 -38.86 24.08
N ALA A 218 33.14 -37.80 24.24
CA ALA A 218 32.48 -37.44 25.48
C ALA A 218 31.56 -38.55 26.02
N GLU A 219 31.60 -38.74 27.34
CA GLU A 219 30.72 -39.64 28.08
C GLU A 219 29.34 -39.02 28.32
N VAL A 220 29.29 -37.73 28.62
CA VAL A 220 28.07 -36.97 28.89
C VAL A 220 28.33 -35.46 28.76
N MET A 221 27.32 -34.71 28.33
CA MET A 221 27.30 -33.25 28.36
C MET A 221 26.16 -32.75 29.25
N TYR A 222 26.46 -31.85 30.18
CA TYR A 222 25.49 -31.17 31.03
C TYR A 222 25.17 -29.78 30.47
N SER A 223 23.93 -29.31 30.64
CA SER A 223 23.55 -27.97 30.23
C SER A 223 22.46 -27.33 31.08
N TYR A 224 22.61 -26.03 31.31
CA TYR A 224 21.57 -25.18 31.91
C TYR A 224 20.69 -24.49 30.85
N GLU A 225 20.87 -24.77 29.56
CA GLU A 225 20.15 -24.08 28.49
C GLU A 225 19.97 -24.93 27.24
N TRP A 226 18.83 -24.77 26.55
CA TRP A 226 18.61 -25.40 25.25
C TRP A 226 19.40 -24.69 24.14
N SER A 227 20.10 -25.46 23.30
CA SER A 227 20.86 -24.97 22.14
C SER A 227 20.98 -26.05 21.07
N MET A 228 21.18 -25.65 19.81
CA MET A 228 21.50 -26.60 18.72
C MET A 228 22.79 -27.39 19.00
N THR A 229 23.70 -26.90 19.85
CA THR A 229 24.86 -27.68 20.31
C THR A 229 24.44 -28.93 21.10
N CYS A 230 23.30 -28.91 21.80
CA CYS A 230 22.75 -30.09 22.47
C CYS A 230 22.31 -31.15 21.46
N VAL A 231 21.68 -30.73 20.35
CA VAL A 231 21.34 -31.61 19.23
C VAL A 231 22.60 -32.20 18.59
N ILE A 232 23.63 -31.38 18.36
CA ILE A 232 24.93 -31.83 17.84
C ILE A 232 25.58 -32.88 18.75
N ALA A 233 25.54 -32.68 20.07
CA ALA A 233 26.07 -33.63 21.04
C ALA A 233 25.39 -35.01 20.93
N VAL A 234 24.05 -35.02 20.89
CA VAL A 234 23.26 -36.25 20.73
C VAL A 234 23.54 -36.93 19.39
N LEU A 235 23.71 -36.17 18.29
CA LEU A 235 24.10 -36.71 16.99
C LEU A 235 25.49 -37.36 16.99
N CYS A 236 26.44 -36.81 17.76
CA CYS A 236 27.75 -37.43 18.05
C CYS A 236 27.67 -38.62 19.03
N GLY A 237 26.47 -38.96 19.50
CA GLY A 237 26.21 -40.01 20.49
C GLY A 237 26.60 -39.65 21.92
N CYS A 238 26.82 -38.36 22.22
CA CYS A 238 27.01 -37.86 23.58
C CYS A 238 25.63 -37.58 24.20
N PRO A 239 25.23 -38.29 25.27
CA PRO A 239 23.98 -38.01 25.96
C PRO A 239 24.03 -36.63 26.63
N VAL A 240 22.89 -35.94 26.63
CA VAL A 240 22.79 -34.59 27.20
C VAL A 240 21.88 -34.60 28.42
N ILE A 241 22.37 -34.04 29.53
CA ILE A 241 21.64 -33.94 30.79
C ILE A 241 21.35 -32.47 31.08
N PHE A 242 20.08 -32.11 31.17
CA PHE A 242 19.66 -30.78 31.55
C PHE A 242 19.61 -30.62 33.06
N MET A 243 20.16 -29.51 33.53
CA MET A 243 20.26 -29.20 34.95
C MET A 243 18.92 -28.63 35.46
N PRO A 244 18.58 -28.81 36.75
CA PRO A 244 17.38 -28.23 37.34
C PRO A 244 17.39 -26.70 37.20
N GLY A 245 16.23 -26.11 36.90
CA GLY A 245 16.13 -24.65 36.71
C GLY A 245 16.60 -24.13 35.34
N SER A 246 16.91 -25.01 34.39
CA SER A 246 17.31 -24.66 33.01
C SER A 246 16.19 -24.10 32.11
N GLY A 247 14.95 -24.07 32.60
CA GLY A 247 13.77 -23.75 31.79
C GLY A 247 13.41 -24.83 30.76
N VAL A 248 14.08 -25.99 30.82
CA VAL A 248 13.83 -27.18 30.01
C VAL A 248 13.15 -28.23 30.90
N ASP A 249 11.94 -28.64 30.53
CA ASP A 249 11.19 -29.71 31.19
C ASP A 249 10.88 -30.87 30.23
N GLN A 250 10.22 -31.91 30.74
CA GLN A 250 9.92 -33.10 29.96
C GLN A 250 9.00 -32.79 28.75
N ALA A 251 8.03 -31.88 28.92
CA ALA A 251 7.12 -31.48 27.87
C ALA A 251 7.84 -30.70 26.75
N PHE A 252 8.78 -29.83 27.11
CA PHE A 252 9.66 -29.13 26.18
C PHE A 252 10.52 -30.10 25.36
N LEU A 253 11.05 -31.16 26.00
CA LEU A 253 11.84 -32.17 25.30
C LEU A 253 10.99 -33.02 24.36
N GLU A 254 9.79 -33.42 24.77
CA GLU A 254 8.87 -34.23 23.96
C GLU A 254 8.36 -33.49 22.73
N THR A 255 8.11 -32.18 22.85
CA THR A 255 7.71 -31.30 21.74
C THR A 255 8.90 -30.72 20.97
N GLY A 256 10.12 -30.99 21.43
CA GLY A 256 11.37 -30.47 20.87
C GLY A 256 11.75 -31.11 19.54
N PHE A 257 12.66 -30.45 18.81
CA PHE A 257 13.05 -30.79 17.44
C PHE A 257 13.47 -32.25 17.18
N LEU A 258 14.06 -32.94 18.17
CA LEU A 258 14.43 -34.36 18.09
C LEU A 258 13.60 -35.28 19.00
N GLY A 259 12.62 -34.73 19.72
CA GLY A 259 11.98 -35.38 20.86
C GLY A 259 12.93 -35.58 22.05
N SER A 260 12.47 -36.31 23.08
CA SER A 260 13.20 -36.53 24.33
C SER A 260 14.35 -37.55 24.24
N ALA A 261 14.43 -38.33 23.17
CA ALA A 261 15.42 -39.39 23.02
C ALA A 261 16.85 -38.85 22.79
N GLY A 262 17.73 -39.09 23.77
CA GLY A 262 19.11 -38.58 23.82
C GLY A 262 19.32 -37.50 24.90
N PHE A 263 18.21 -37.04 25.50
CA PHE A 263 18.16 -36.03 26.53
C PHE A 263 17.55 -36.62 27.81
N ALA A 264 17.95 -36.13 28.97
CA ALA A 264 17.24 -36.38 30.23
C ALA A 264 17.41 -35.19 31.18
N LEU A 265 16.52 -35.09 32.17
CA LEU A 265 16.63 -34.11 33.25
C LEU A 265 17.40 -34.75 34.41
N LEU A 266 18.30 -33.98 35.05
CA LEU A 266 19.16 -34.50 36.13
C LEU A 266 18.38 -35.12 37.31
N ASP A 267 17.17 -34.61 37.57
CA ASP A 267 16.29 -35.06 38.65
C ASP A 267 15.53 -36.37 38.34
N GLN A 268 15.67 -36.92 37.13
CA GLN A 268 15.11 -38.21 36.76
C GLN A 268 15.95 -39.38 37.31
N PRO A 269 15.31 -40.46 37.78
CA PRO A 269 16.04 -41.68 38.16
C PRO A 269 16.77 -42.23 36.93
N ASP A 270 18.05 -42.57 37.11
CA ASP A 270 18.93 -43.10 36.06
C ASP A 270 19.04 -42.22 34.80
N ALA A 271 18.92 -40.88 34.94
CA ALA A 271 18.93 -39.90 33.84
C ALA A 271 20.01 -40.14 32.78
N LEU A 272 21.25 -40.45 33.20
CA LEU A 272 22.35 -40.74 32.28
C LEU A 272 22.12 -42.02 31.46
N ALA A 273 21.61 -43.09 32.07
CA ALA A 273 21.31 -44.33 31.37
C ALA A 273 20.16 -44.13 30.38
N THR A 274 19.13 -43.37 30.77
CA THR A 274 17.99 -43.02 29.92
C THR A 274 18.42 -42.19 28.70
N ALA A 275 19.18 -41.11 28.90
CA ALA A 275 19.70 -40.31 27.81
C ALA A 275 20.64 -41.12 26.90
N ARG A 276 21.49 -41.98 27.48
CA ARG A 276 22.43 -42.84 26.74
C ARG A 276 21.73 -43.92 25.91
N ALA A 277 20.62 -44.49 26.38
CA ALA A 277 19.81 -45.40 25.57
C ALA A 277 19.14 -44.64 24.40
N GLY A 278 18.77 -43.38 24.63
CA GLY A 278 18.10 -42.53 23.65
C GLY A 278 18.99 -41.96 22.54
N VAL A 279 20.34 -41.97 22.65
CA VAL A 279 21.20 -41.43 21.56
C VAL A 279 21.19 -42.33 20.32
N GLU A 280 20.82 -43.61 20.45
CA GLU A 280 20.67 -44.50 19.31
C GLU A 280 19.49 -44.05 18.41
N GLY A 281 19.71 -44.04 17.10
CA GLY A 281 18.73 -43.53 16.13
C GLY A 281 18.61 -42.00 16.05
N ALA A 282 19.46 -41.23 16.73
CA ALA A 282 19.43 -39.75 16.68
C ALA A 282 19.53 -39.19 15.26
N LEU A 283 20.42 -39.75 14.43
CA LEU A 283 20.56 -39.34 13.02
C LEU A 283 19.27 -39.60 12.23
N GLN A 284 18.63 -40.75 12.42
CA GLN A 284 17.37 -41.07 11.75
C GLN A 284 16.27 -40.07 12.13
N ARG A 285 16.18 -39.69 13.41
CA ARG A 285 15.21 -38.67 13.88
C ARG A 285 15.50 -37.29 13.29
N TYR A 286 16.77 -36.89 13.23
CA TYR A 286 17.17 -35.63 12.58
C TYR A 286 16.78 -35.58 11.10
N VAL A 287 17.06 -36.67 10.36
CA VAL A 287 16.70 -36.80 8.95
C VAL A 287 15.18 -36.75 8.77
N LEU A 288 14.41 -37.45 9.62
CA LEU A 288 12.94 -37.42 9.56
C LEU A 288 12.38 -36.02 9.87
N ALA A 289 12.93 -35.33 10.88
CA ALA A 289 12.52 -33.98 11.25
C ALA A 289 12.83 -32.93 10.18
N THR A 290 13.87 -33.17 9.36
CA THR A 290 14.30 -32.26 8.29
C THR A 290 13.81 -32.68 6.90
N LEU A 291 13.18 -33.85 6.76
CA LEU A 291 12.66 -34.37 5.49
C LEU A 291 11.75 -33.38 4.74
N PRO A 292 10.83 -32.63 5.41
CA PRO A 292 9.96 -31.68 4.72
C PRO A 292 10.68 -30.48 4.10
N PHE A 293 11.96 -30.24 4.45
CA PHE A 293 12.70 -29.06 4.01
C PHE A 293 12.69 -28.85 2.50
N TRP A 294 12.90 -29.92 1.71
CA TRP A 294 12.98 -29.78 0.26
C TRP A 294 11.66 -29.29 -0.34
N GLN A 295 10.52 -29.81 0.14
CA GLN A 295 9.20 -29.34 -0.25
C GLN A 295 8.93 -27.90 0.22
N GLN A 296 9.42 -27.55 1.41
CA GLN A 296 9.36 -26.18 1.93
C GLN A 296 10.18 -25.20 1.09
N LEU A 297 11.38 -25.60 0.65
CA LEU A 297 12.23 -24.83 -0.24
C LEU A 297 11.56 -24.63 -1.62
N ASP A 298 10.96 -25.68 -2.17
CA ASP A 298 10.22 -25.58 -3.43
C ASP A 298 9.04 -24.60 -3.29
N THR A 299 8.34 -24.62 -2.16
CA THR A 299 7.26 -23.68 -1.85
C THR A 299 7.78 -22.25 -1.72
N PHE A 300 8.91 -22.06 -1.02
CA PHE A 300 9.59 -20.77 -0.90
C PHE A 300 9.96 -20.21 -2.27
N ILE A 301 10.61 -21.01 -3.10
CA ILE A 301 11.01 -20.62 -4.46
C ILE A 301 9.77 -20.28 -5.29
N ALA A 302 8.76 -21.15 -5.33
CA ALA A 302 7.57 -20.94 -6.13
C ALA A 302 6.83 -19.64 -5.77
N LYS A 303 6.59 -19.40 -4.47
CA LYS A 303 5.89 -18.18 -4.00
C LYS A 303 6.67 -16.91 -4.29
N THR A 304 7.97 -16.91 -3.98
CA THR A 304 8.81 -15.71 -4.18
C THR A 304 9.05 -15.41 -5.66
N GLN A 305 9.23 -16.43 -6.50
CA GLN A 305 9.35 -16.26 -7.96
C GLN A 305 8.03 -15.84 -8.61
N ALA A 306 6.88 -16.36 -8.15
CA ALA A 306 5.58 -15.92 -8.64
C ALA A 306 5.34 -14.43 -8.34
N ALA A 307 5.67 -13.97 -7.13
CA ALA A 307 5.61 -12.56 -6.78
C ALA A 307 6.54 -11.70 -7.67
N ALA A 308 7.77 -12.13 -7.90
CA ALA A 308 8.71 -11.42 -8.77
C ALA A 308 8.28 -11.42 -10.25
N ALA A 309 7.67 -12.50 -10.72
CA ALA A 309 7.14 -12.60 -12.07
C ALA A 309 5.92 -11.70 -12.29
N LEU A 310 5.04 -11.56 -11.29
CA LEU A 310 3.93 -10.61 -11.31
C LEU A 310 4.44 -9.17 -11.40
N GLU A 311 5.38 -8.80 -10.54
CA GLU A 311 6.03 -7.47 -10.59
C GLU A 311 6.76 -7.24 -11.92
N ALA A 312 7.43 -8.26 -12.48
CA ALA A 312 8.11 -8.14 -13.77
C ALA A 312 7.14 -8.03 -14.94
N ALA A 313 6.00 -8.73 -14.88
CA ALA A 313 4.92 -8.61 -15.86
C ALA A 313 4.29 -7.22 -15.82
N ASP A 314 4.06 -6.67 -14.61
CA ASP A 314 3.58 -5.30 -14.42
C ASP A 314 4.59 -4.27 -14.93
N LEU A 315 5.89 -4.48 -14.72
CA LEU A 315 6.93 -3.62 -15.27
C LEU A 315 7.00 -3.66 -16.81
N ASN A 316 6.81 -4.85 -17.41
CA ASN A 316 6.83 -5.02 -18.87
C ASN A 316 5.57 -4.51 -19.56
N LEU A 317 4.41 -4.60 -18.90
CA LEU A 317 3.15 -4.03 -19.38
C LEU A 317 2.99 -2.54 -19.04
N GLY A 318 3.82 -2.03 -18.11
CA GLY A 318 3.85 -0.63 -17.69
C GLY A 318 2.51 -0.18 -17.10
N VAL A 319 1.82 0.71 -17.80
CA VAL A 319 0.51 1.24 -17.38
C VAL A 319 -0.69 0.53 -17.99
N LEU A 320 -0.48 -0.43 -18.89
CA LEU A 320 -1.58 -1.09 -19.60
C LEU A 320 -2.58 -1.85 -18.70
N PRO A 321 -2.17 -2.60 -17.65
CA PRO A 321 -3.13 -3.27 -16.77
C PRO A 321 -4.00 -2.26 -16.02
N TRP A 322 -3.35 -1.21 -15.50
CA TRP A 322 -4.02 -0.10 -14.82
C TRP A 322 -5.00 0.64 -15.75
N LEU A 323 -4.66 0.84 -17.04
CA LEU A 323 -5.60 1.42 -18.02
C LEU A 323 -6.76 0.47 -18.37
N ARG A 324 -6.54 -0.85 -18.38
CA ARG A 324 -7.59 -1.83 -18.70
C ARG A 324 -8.64 -1.96 -17.58
N GLU A 325 -8.23 -1.77 -16.33
CA GLU A 325 -9.15 -1.70 -15.20
C GLU A 325 -10.08 -0.48 -15.25
N ARG A 326 -9.71 0.55 -16.02
CA ARG A 326 -10.54 1.75 -16.27
C ARG A 326 -11.63 1.47 -17.30
N HIS A 327 -12.43 0.46 -17.02
CA HIS A 327 -13.60 0.07 -17.80
C HIS A 327 -14.80 -0.05 -16.86
N PRO A 328 -15.92 0.66 -17.12
CA PRO A 328 -17.07 0.61 -16.21
C PRO A 328 -17.63 -0.80 -16.15
N ASP A 329 -18.12 -1.21 -14.98
CA ASP A 329 -18.77 -2.50 -14.84
C ASP A 329 -20.16 -2.52 -15.52
N ALA A 330 -20.81 -3.68 -15.57
CA ALA A 330 -22.08 -3.84 -16.28
C ALA A 330 -23.19 -2.91 -15.76
N GLN A 331 -23.21 -2.62 -14.45
CA GLN A 331 -24.23 -1.73 -13.88
C GLN A 331 -23.89 -0.26 -14.14
N GLN A 332 -22.61 0.10 -14.03
CA GLN A 332 -22.15 1.44 -14.37
C GLN A 332 -22.39 1.75 -15.86
N LEU A 333 -22.07 0.82 -16.77
CA LEU A 333 -22.35 0.96 -18.21
C LEU A 333 -23.83 1.16 -18.51
N ARG A 334 -24.72 0.44 -17.82
CA ARG A 334 -26.16 0.62 -17.98
C ARG A 334 -26.59 2.05 -17.62
N LEU A 335 -26.15 2.56 -16.48
CA LEU A 335 -26.47 3.92 -16.03
C LEU A 335 -25.85 5.00 -16.95
N ILE A 336 -24.64 4.75 -17.44
CA ILE A 336 -23.98 5.62 -18.43
C ILE A 336 -24.82 5.66 -19.71
N ASN A 337 -25.21 4.51 -20.27
CA ASN A 337 -26.00 4.47 -21.49
C ASN A 337 -27.37 5.15 -21.32
N GLU A 338 -28.05 4.95 -20.18
CA GLU A 338 -29.28 5.68 -19.84
C GLU A 338 -29.05 7.21 -19.80
N ARG A 339 -27.88 7.65 -19.32
CA ARG A 339 -27.49 9.07 -19.33
C ARG A 339 -27.23 9.59 -20.74
N LEU A 340 -26.49 8.83 -21.56
CA LEU A 340 -26.21 9.16 -22.96
C LEU A 340 -27.50 9.32 -23.77
N ASP A 341 -28.50 8.47 -23.51
CA ASP A 341 -29.78 8.48 -24.23
C ASP A 341 -30.75 9.58 -23.74
N SER A 342 -30.63 10.03 -22.49
CA SER A 342 -31.59 10.95 -21.87
C SER A 342 -31.24 12.43 -21.99
N GLN A 343 -30.00 12.77 -22.36
CA GLN A 343 -29.54 14.16 -22.46
C GLN A 343 -28.72 14.40 -23.73
N PRO A 344 -28.70 15.63 -24.27
CA PRO A 344 -27.83 15.95 -25.40
C PRO A 344 -26.36 15.84 -24.96
N MET A 345 -25.65 14.90 -25.58
CA MET A 345 -24.21 14.70 -25.36
C MET A 345 -23.37 15.47 -26.39
N PRO A 346 -22.18 15.98 -26.03
CA PRO A 346 -21.33 16.76 -26.93
C PRO A 346 -20.76 15.89 -28.06
N VAL A 347 -20.83 16.34 -29.29
CA VAL A 347 -20.15 15.66 -30.39
C VAL A 347 -18.66 16.00 -30.32
N ILE A 348 -17.80 14.98 -30.18
CA ILE A 348 -16.34 15.15 -30.09
C ILE A 348 -15.71 14.90 -31.48
N GLY A 349 -15.05 15.92 -32.00
CA GLY A 349 -14.27 15.85 -33.23
C GLY A 349 -12.86 15.35 -32.98
N VAL A 350 -12.43 14.30 -33.71
CA VAL A 350 -11.04 13.83 -33.67
C VAL A 350 -10.37 14.14 -35.00
N LEU A 351 -9.45 15.10 -34.98
CA LEU A 351 -8.67 15.50 -36.14
C LEU A 351 -7.33 14.75 -36.14
N VAL A 352 -7.22 13.74 -37.00
CA VAL A 352 -6.01 12.89 -37.11
C VAL A 352 -5.08 13.47 -38.16
N LEU A 353 -3.88 13.89 -37.74
CA LEU A 353 -2.80 14.33 -38.61
C LEU A 353 -2.03 13.10 -39.14
N ASP A 354 -2.13 12.85 -40.44
CA ASP A 354 -1.42 11.78 -41.13
C ASP A 354 -0.29 12.36 -41.99
N ASP A 355 0.95 12.03 -41.65
CA ASP A 355 2.12 12.41 -42.45
C ASP A 355 2.30 11.52 -43.69
N GLY A 356 1.57 10.40 -43.77
CA GLY A 356 1.56 9.48 -44.90
C GLY A 356 2.73 8.49 -44.91
N ASP A 357 3.56 8.47 -43.86
CA ASP A 357 4.78 7.64 -43.79
C ASP A 357 4.47 6.17 -43.46
N ASP A 358 3.39 5.89 -42.71
CA ASP A 358 3.01 4.53 -42.31
C ASP A 358 1.50 4.32 -42.19
N ARG A 359 0.94 3.51 -43.09
CA ARG A 359 -0.50 3.16 -43.11
C ARG A 359 -0.94 2.38 -41.86
N GLN A 360 -0.05 1.65 -41.19
CA GLN A 360 -0.40 0.91 -39.98
C GLN A 360 -0.70 1.84 -38.82
N ARG A 361 0.03 2.97 -38.71
CA ARG A 361 -0.20 3.98 -37.67
C ARG A 361 -1.62 4.56 -37.76
N LEU A 362 -2.02 4.99 -38.95
CA LEU A 362 -3.36 5.51 -39.18
C LEU A 362 -4.43 4.45 -38.92
N ALA A 363 -4.21 3.21 -39.39
CA ALA A 363 -5.15 2.10 -39.15
C ALA A 363 -5.32 1.80 -37.66
N ALA A 364 -4.25 1.85 -36.86
CA ALA A 364 -4.30 1.65 -35.42
C ALA A 364 -5.16 2.73 -34.72
N THR A 365 -4.95 4.01 -35.09
CA THR A 365 -5.76 5.12 -34.57
C THR A 365 -7.24 4.95 -34.90
N LEU A 366 -7.58 4.71 -36.17
CA LEU A 366 -8.97 4.52 -36.59
C LEU A 366 -9.61 3.28 -35.93
N ALA A 367 -8.86 2.19 -35.77
CA ALA A 367 -9.35 0.99 -35.08
C ALA A 367 -9.67 1.26 -33.59
N SER A 368 -8.87 2.10 -32.92
CA SER A 368 -9.12 2.48 -31.52
C SER A 368 -10.37 3.35 -31.33
N LEU A 369 -10.73 4.15 -32.34
CA LEU A 369 -11.94 4.98 -32.38
C LEU A 369 -13.20 4.23 -32.80
N GLY A 370 -13.05 3.01 -33.32
CA GLY A 370 -14.17 2.17 -33.73
C GLY A 370 -15.05 1.75 -32.55
N THR A 371 -16.33 1.50 -32.82
CA THR A 371 -17.37 1.16 -31.81
C THR A 371 -17.09 -0.10 -30.99
N GLN A 372 -16.12 -0.93 -31.41
CA GLN A 372 -15.70 -2.11 -30.64
C GLN A 372 -14.68 -1.78 -29.54
N ARG A 373 -13.98 -0.65 -29.63
CA ARG A 373 -12.87 -0.28 -28.74
C ARG A 373 -13.10 1.02 -28.00
N CYS A 374 -13.79 1.99 -28.59
CA CYS A 374 -14.19 3.23 -27.92
C CYS A 374 -15.64 3.12 -27.44
N LEU A 375 -15.88 3.38 -26.16
CA LEU A 375 -17.21 3.32 -25.56
C LEU A 375 -18.08 4.55 -25.87
N TYR A 376 -17.48 5.66 -26.33
CA TYR A 376 -18.22 6.88 -26.64
C TYR A 376 -18.73 6.90 -28.08
N PRO A 377 -20.05 6.99 -28.32
CA PRO A 377 -20.60 6.83 -29.67
C PRO A 377 -20.67 8.13 -30.51
N HIS A 378 -20.59 9.31 -29.89
CA HIS A 378 -20.83 10.59 -30.58
C HIS A 378 -19.53 11.24 -31.09
N LEU A 379 -18.90 10.59 -32.07
CA LEU A 379 -17.62 11.01 -32.65
C LEU A 379 -17.76 11.54 -34.08
N GLU A 380 -16.98 12.57 -34.42
CA GLU A 380 -16.73 13.02 -35.80
C GLU A 380 -15.24 12.89 -36.11
N VAL A 381 -14.85 11.90 -36.93
CA VAL A 381 -13.44 11.66 -37.23
C VAL A 381 -13.07 12.28 -38.59
N SER A 382 -12.05 13.14 -38.59
CA SER A 382 -11.47 13.68 -39.82
C SER A 382 -9.98 13.36 -39.90
N VAL A 383 -9.53 12.88 -41.06
CA VAL A 383 -8.11 12.59 -41.32
C VAL A 383 -7.57 13.66 -42.26
N LEU A 384 -6.54 14.36 -41.79
CA LEU A 384 -5.83 15.40 -42.52
C LEU A 384 -4.52 14.83 -43.04
N GLY A 385 -4.42 14.60 -44.35
CA GLY A 385 -3.25 13.98 -44.95
C GLY A 385 -3.31 13.96 -46.48
N ASN A 386 -2.34 13.29 -47.09
CA ASN A 386 -2.24 13.21 -48.56
C ASN A 386 -2.95 11.98 -49.15
N GLN A 387 -3.36 11.00 -48.32
CA GLN A 387 -3.91 9.73 -48.78
C GLN A 387 -5.43 9.68 -48.58
N SER A 388 -6.18 9.54 -49.68
CA SER A 388 -7.63 9.34 -49.61
C SER A 388 -7.97 8.00 -48.94
N LEU A 389 -8.90 8.05 -47.98
CA LEU A 389 -9.47 6.88 -47.33
C LEU A 389 -10.71 6.38 -48.07
N ALA A 390 -10.98 5.08 -47.98
CA ALA A 390 -12.18 4.45 -48.55
C ALA A 390 -13.35 4.37 -47.55
N ASP A 391 -13.13 4.74 -46.28
CA ASP A 391 -14.15 4.68 -45.23
C ASP A 391 -15.10 5.89 -45.31
N PRO A 392 -16.41 5.69 -45.56
CA PRO A 392 -17.37 6.78 -45.67
C PRO A 392 -17.69 7.46 -44.33
N GLN A 393 -17.33 6.86 -43.19
CA GLN A 393 -17.56 7.45 -41.86
C GLN A 393 -16.43 8.41 -41.45
N VAL A 394 -15.31 8.39 -42.17
CA VAL A 394 -14.15 9.24 -41.90
C VAL A 394 -14.05 10.33 -42.95
N ARG A 395 -14.02 11.59 -42.53
CA ARG A 395 -13.87 12.72 -43.45
C ARG A 395 -12.40 12.91 -43.81
N HIS A 396 -12.04 12.80 -45.08
CA HIS A 396 -10.70 13.10 -45.55
C HIS A 396 -10.54 14.58 -45.93
N VAL A 397 -9.49 15.23 -45.44
CA VAL A 397 -9.12 16.61 -45.78
C VAL A 397 -7.69 16.63 -46.32
N PRO A 398 -7.47 16.94 -47.60
CA PRO A 398 -6.13 17.02 -48.18
C PRO A 398 -5.26 18.04 -47.43
N CYS A 399 -4.10 17.60 -46.94
CA CYS A 399 -3.22 18.43 -46.12
C CYS A 399 -1.75 18.06 -46.28
N THR A 400 -0.87 19.07 -46.39
CA THR A 400 0.58 18.90 -46.23
C THR A 400 1.03 19.33 -44.85
N ARG A 401 2.23 18.92 -44.43
CA ARG A 401 2.76 19.21 -43.08
C ARG A 401 2.87 20.71 -42.79
N GLU A 402 3.20 21.51 -43.80
CA GLU A 402 3.37 22.97 -43.67
C GLU A 402 2.03 23.72 -43.60
N ARG A 403 0.93 23.09 -44.02
CA ARG A 403 -0.41 23.70 -44.12
C ARG A 403 -1.42 23.08 -43.15
N GLN A 404 -0.94 22.40 -42.10
CA GLN A 404 -1.79 21.76 -41.10
C GLN A 404 -2.77 22.73 -40.44
N ALA A 405 -2.30 23.87 -39.93
CA ALA A 405 -3.18 24.86 -39.29
C ALA A 405 -4.27 25.41 -40.23
N GLU A 406 -3.93 25.64 -41.51
CA GLU A 406 -4.89 26.08 -42.54
C GLU A 406 -5.96 25.00 -42.79
N ALA A 407 -5.55 23.76 -42.97
CA ALA A 407 -6.45 22.64 -43.20
C ALA A 407 -7.34 22.34 -41.99
N ILE A 408 -6.80 22.43 -40.76
CA ILE A 408 -7.56 22.29 -39.50
C ILE A 408 -8.64 23.36 -39.43
N ASN A 409 -8.27 24.64 -39.61
CA ASN A 409 -9.22 25.75 -39.56
C ASN A 409 -10.35 25.56 -40.60
N ALA A 410 -10.02 25.14 -41.82
CA ALA A 410 -11.00 24.87 -42.87
C ALA A 410 -11.91 23.67 -42.55
N ALA A 411 -11.36 22.60 -41.96
CA ALA A 411 -12.13 21.44 -41.53
C ALA A 411 -13.17 21.81 -40.45
N LEU A 412 -12.75 22.59 -39.46
CA LEU A 412 -13.59 23.02 -38.34
C LEU A 412 -14.74 23.93 -38.76
N GLN A 413 -14.57 24.78 -39.77
CA GLN A 413 -15.66 25.62 -40.31
C GLN A 413 -16.85 24.82 -40.81
N HIS A 414 -16.62 23.58 -41.24
CA HIS A 414 -17.62 22.70 -41.82
C HIS A 414 -18.00 21.53 -40.88
N SER A 415 -17.39 21.46 -39.70
CA SER A 415 -17.60 20.38 -38.74
C SER A 415 -18.80 20.66 -37.84
N ARG A 416 -19.50 19.61 -37.41
CA ARG A 416 -20.63 19.73 -36.49
C ARG A 416 -20.25 19.49 -35.04
N CYS A 417 -19.01 19.07 -34.76
CA CYS A 417 -18.52 18.83 -33.40
C CYS A 417 -18.63 20.04 -32.46
N ASP A 418 -18.98 19.81 -31.20
CA ASP A 418 -19.01 20.84 -30.17
C ASP A 418 -17.60 21.09 -29.62
N TRP A 419 -16.88 20.00 -29.41
CA TRP A 419 -15.50 19.95 -28.93
C TRP A 419 -14.65 19.19 -29.92
N PHE A 420 -13.36 19.49 -29.99
CA PHE A 420 -12.44 18.73 -30.82
C PHE A 420 -11.05 18.62 -30.20
N LEU A 421 -10.32 17.57 -30.56
CA LEU A 421 -8.89 17.44 -30.29
C LEU A 421 -8.12 17.06 -31.55
N ILE A 422 -6.82 17.35 -31.53
CA ILE A 422 -5.89 17.06 -32.61
C ILE A 422 -4.97 15.95 -32.13
N VAL A 423 -4.73 14.93 -32.97
CA VAL A 423 -3.84 13.80 -32.65
C VAL A 423 -3.02 13.41 -33.87
N GLU A 424 -1.84 12.84 -33.67
CA GLU A 424 -1.07 12.24 -34.76
C GLU A 424 -1.52 10.80 -35.07
N ALA A 425 -1.38 10.38 -36.33
CA ALA A 425 -1.54 8.98 -36.71
C ALA A 425 -0.56 8.10 -35.91
N GLY A 426 -1.09 7.00 -35.35
CA GLY A 426 -0.38 6.08 -34.44
C GLY A 426 -0.78 6.21 -32.97
N VAL A 427 -1.52 7.26 -32.61
CA VAL A 427 -2.18 7.37 -31.30
C VAL A 427 -3.29 6.32 -31.18
N GLU A 428 -3.42 5.66 -30.03
CA GLU A 428 -4.54 4.76 -29.72
C GLU A 428 -5.37 5.31 -28.55
N PHE A 429 -6.69 5.45 -28.73
CA PHE A 429 -7.58 5.90 -27.66
C PHE A 429 -7.84 4.80 -26.62
N THR A 430 -7.97 5.18 -25.36
CA THR A 430 -8.40 4.27 -24.29
C THR A 430 -9.90 4.00 -24.42
N ALA A 431 -10.37 2.88 -23.88
CA ALA A 431 -11.76 2.46 -24.05
C ALA A 431 -12.76 3.47 -23.46
N SER A 432 -12.44 4.00 -22.28
CA SER A 432 -13.31 4.91 -21.53
C SER A 432 -12.92 6.38 -21.64
N GLY A 433 -11.74 6.72 -22.16
CA GLY A 433 -11.20 8.08 -22.10
C GLY A 433 -12.15 9.15 -22.64
N LEU A 434 -12.56 9.03 -23.90
CA LEU A 434 -13.50 9.97 -24.52
C LEU A 434 -14.89 9.94 -23.88
N LEU A 435 -15.30 8.80 -23.31
CA LEU A 435 -16.57 8.67 -22.60
C LEU A 435 -16.56 9.49 -21.31
N ILE A 436 -15.52 9.34 -20.48
CA ILE A 436 -15.36 10.13 -19.25
C ILE A 436 -15.24 11.60 -19.57
N ALA A 437 -14.43 11.97 -20.58
CA ALA A 437 -14.33 13.35 -21.04
C ALA A 437 -15.69 13.93 -21.43
N ALA A 438 -16.49 13.20 -22.21
CA ALA A 438 -17.83 13.64 -22.60
C ALA A 438 -18.77 13.81 -21.39
N LEU A 439 -18.73 12.90 -20.42
CA LEU A 439 -19.54 12.96 -19.20
C LEU A 439 -19.17 14.15 -18.30
N GLU A 440 -17.90 14.54 -18.27
CA GLU A 440 -17.44 15.75 -17.57
C GLU A 440 -17.81 17.02 -18.33
N LEU A 441 -17.67 17.03 -19.67
CA LEU A 441 -18.00 18.18 -20.52
C LEU A 441 -19.48 18.58 -20.48
N VAL A 442 -20.40 17.63 -20.22
CA VAL A 442 -21.83 17.94 -20.02
C VAL A 442 -22.07 18.77 -18.75
N GLY A 443 -21.28 18.53 -17.71
CA GLY A 443 -21.32 19.27 -16.45
C GLY A 443 -20.34 20.45 -16.39
N ALA A 444 -19.67 20.77 -17.50
CA ALA A 444 -18.62 21.78 -17.55
C ALA A 444 -19.12 23.15 -17.07
N GLU A 445 -18.27 23.85 -16.30
CA GLU A 445 -18.54 25.22 -15.90
C GLU A 445 -18.63 26.11 -17.15
N ALA A 446 -19.61 27.03 -17.17
CA ALA A 446 -19.92 27.86 -18.34
C ALA A 446 -18.76 28.76 -18.84
N GLY A 447 -17.63 28.81 -18.12
CA GLY A 447 -16.42 29.56 -18.46
C GLY A 447 -15.29 28.77 -19.11
N CYS A 448 -15.33 27.43 -19.12
CA CYS A 448 -14.25 26.62 -19.70
C CYS A 448 -14.37 26.53 -21.22
N LEU A 449 -13.30 26.91 -21.93
CA LEU A 449 -13.21 26.94 -23.39
C LEU A 449 -12.24 25.90 -23.96
N ALA A 450 -11.39 25.34 -23.09
CA ALA A 450 -10.50 24.24 -23.40
C ALA A 450 -10.36 23.31 -22.18
N TYR A 451 -10.05 22.04 -22.43
CA TYR A 451 -9.73 21.06 -21.40
C TYR A 451 -8.42 20.35 -21.74
N MET A 452 -7.51 20.30 -20.77
CA MET A 452 -6.40 19.36 -20.81
C MET A 452 -6.89 17.98 -20.34
N ALA A 453 -6.16 16.93 -20.69
CA ALA A 453 -6.40 15.61 -20.12
C ALA A 453 -5.10 14.85 -19.90
N ASP A 454 -5.16 13.74 -19.17
CA ASP A 454 -4.01 12.86 -18.99
C ASP A 454 -3.72 12.06 -20.27
N GLU A 455 -2.52 11.49 -20.38
CA GLU A 455 -2.18 10.59 -21.48
C GLU A 455 -1.19 9.51 -21.05
N ALA A 456 -1.17 8.40 -21.77
CA ALA A 456 -0.13 7.40 -21.69
C ALA A 456 0.84 7.53 -22.88
N MET A 457 2.08 7.10 -22.70
CA MET A 457 3.14 7.25 -23.70
C MET A 457 3.89 5.94 -23.88
N ARG A 458 4.08 5.51 -25.13
CA ARG A 458 4.95 4.38 -25.45
C ARG A 458 6.40 4.81 -25.34
N ALA A 459 7.12 4.21 -24.42
CA ALA A 459 8.55 4.38 -24.27
C ALA A 459 9.31 3.65 -25.38
N THR A 460 10.53 4.10 -25.66
CA THR A 460 11.38 3.55 -26.74
C THR A 460 11.80 2.10 -26.51
N ASN A 461 11.73 1.61 -25.27
CA ASN A 461 11.99 0.22 -24.88
C ASN A 461 10.76 -0.70 -25.05
N GLY A 462 9.62 -0.16 -25.53
CA GLY A 462 8.37 -0.90 -25.72
C GLY A 462 7.43 -0.91 -24.52
N SER A 463 7.83 -0.38 -23.34
CA SER A 463 6.90 -0.21 -22.21
C SER A 463 5.96 0.96 -22.46
N THR A 464 4.84 1.02 -21.74
CA THR A 464 3.95 2.19 -21.75
C THR A 464 4.04 2.89 -20.40
N ASP A 465 4.42 4.16 -20.40
CA ASP A 465 4.43 5.04 -19.23
C ASP A 465 3.20 5.97 -19.23
N ILE A 466 3.02 6.77 -18.18
CA ILE A 466 1.86 7.65 -18.03
C ILE A 466 2.23 9.07 -17.61
N ALA A 467 1.64 10.04 -18.28
CA ALA A 467 1.68 11.45 -17.96
C ALA A 467 0.34 11.87 -17.32
N LEU A 468 0.30 11.79 -15.99
CA LEU A 468 -0.77 12.30 -15.14
C LEU A 468 -0.46 13.77 -14.83
N ARG A 469 -1.09 14.67 -15.57
CA ARG A 469 -0.80 16.11 -15.58
C ARG A 469 -1.41 16.77 -14.33
N PRO A 470 -0.80 17.83 -13.79
CA PRO A 470 -1.51 18.69 -12.84
C PRO A 470 -2.66 19.41 -13.55
N ASP A 471 -3.49 20.11 -12.78
CA ASP A 471 -4.40 21.11 -13.35
C ASP A 471 -3.59 22.21 -14.09
N PHE A 472 -4.28 23.06 -14.83
CA PHE A 472 -3.63 24.03 -15.72
C PHE A 472 -2.55 24.85 -14.98
N ASN A 473 -1.30 24.70 -15.44
CA ASN A 473 -0.13 25.29 -14.82
C ASN A 473 0.62 26.12 -15.87
N LEU A 474 0.47 27.45 -15.78
CA LEU A 474 1.03 28.38 -16.76
C LEU A 474 2.56 28.26 -16.84
N ASP A 475 3.25 28.28 -15.70
CA ASP A 475 4.71 28.21 -15.65
C ASP A 475 5.24 26.89 -16.25
N LEU A 476 4.56 25.77 -15.99
CA LEU A 476 4.92 24.49 -16.60
C LEU A 476 4.64 24.48 -18.11
N LEU A 477 3.58 25.14 -18.58
CA LEU A 477 3.29 25.26 -20.02
C LEU A 477 4.37 26.11 -20.71
N LEU A 478 4.78 27.22 -20.11
CA LEU A 478 5.80 28.12 -20.65
C LEU A 478 7.19 27.44 -20.69
N SER A 479 7.56 26.74 -19.62
CA SER A 479 8.87 26.12 -19.48
C SER A 479 8.97 24.73 -20.12
N PHE A 480 7.86 24.03 -20.35
CA PHE A 480 7.84 22.74 -21.05
C PHE A 480 6.60 22.53 -21.97
N PRO A 481 6.45 23.32 -23.05
CA PRO A 481 5.31 23.23 -23.96
C PRO A 481 5.08 21.82 -24.51
N ALA A 482 6.13 21.09 -24.89
CA ALA A 482 5.98 19.76 -25.46
C ALA A 482 5.21 18.77 -24.55
N SER A 483 5.25 18.96 -23.23
CA SER A 483 4.57 18.10 -22.26
C SER A 483 3.10 18.50 -22.01
N LEU A 484 2.79 19.80 -22.06
CA LEU A 484 1.47 20.32 -21.72
C LEU A 484 0.65 20.82 -22.91
N SER A 485 1.25 21.17 -24.04
CA SER A 485 0.60 21.91 -25.16
C SER A 485 -0.03 21.00 -26.21
N ARG A 486 -0.32 19.73 -25.89
CA ARG A 486 -0.84 18.75 -26.86
C ARG A 486 -2.09 18.04 -26.37
N HIS A 487 -2.91 17.62 -27.33
CA HIS A 487 -4.10 16.81 -27.10
C HIS A 487 -5.14 17.49 -26.18
N TRP A 488 -5.27 18.82 -26.26
CA TRP A 488 -6.36 19.52 -25.58
C TRP A 488 -7.67 19.33 -26.33
N LEU A 489 -8.75 19.29 -25.59
CA LEU A 489 -10.11 19.41 -26.10
C LEU A 489 -10.45 20.91 -26.19
N TYR A 490 -10.69 21.43 -27.38
CA TYR A 490 -11.06 22.82 -27.61
C TYR A 490 -12.53 22.94 -27.97
N GLN A 491 -13.20 23.96 -27.43
CA GLN A 491 -14.55 24.30 -27.86
C GLN A 491 -14.49 24.90 -29.28
N ARG A 492 -15.12 24.22 -30.25
CA ARG A 492 -15.06 24.58 -31.67
C ARG A 492 -15.47 26.03 -31.90
N GLN A 493 -16.61 26.43 -31.33
CA GLN A 493 -17.19 27.75 -31.55
C GLN A 493 -16.31 28.87 -31.00
N ALA A 494 -15.73 28.69 -29.81
CA ALA A 494 -14.85 29.68 -29.20
C ALA A 494 -13.58 29.93 -30.02
N LEU A 495 -13.01 28.86 -30.60
CA LEU A 495 -11.84 28.96 -31.47
C LEU A 495 -12.15 29.67 -32.78
N LEU A 496 -13.26 29.32 -33.44
CA LEU A 496 -13.66 29.97 -34.70
C LEU A 496 -13.98 31.46 -34.51
N GLN A 497 -14.65 31.84 -33.42
CA GLN A 497 -14.93 33.24 -33.09
C GLN A 497 -13.66 34.07 -32.85
N ARG A 498 -12.54 33.41 -32.52
CA ARG A 498 -11.23 34.02 -32.29
C ARG A 498 -10.30 33.92 -33.50
N GLY A 499 -10.84 33.56 -34.67
CA GLY A 499 -10.06 33.53 -35.92
C GLY A 499 -9.26 32.25 -36.15
N GLY A 500 -9.48 31.19 -35.36
CA GLY A 500 -8.80 29.90 -35.52
C GLY A 500 -7.34 29.90 -35.08
N PHE A 501 -6.61 28.86 -35.47
CA PHE A 501 -5.17 28.73 -35.23
C PHE A 501 -4.36 29.65 -36.14
N ALA A 502 -3.31 30.27 -35.59
CA ALA A 502 -2.40 31.12 -36.35
C ALA A 502 -1.58 30.32 -37.36
N LEU A 503 -1.33 30.92 -38.53
CA LEU A 503 -0.66 30.26 -39.67
C LEU A 503 0.85 30.52 -39.71
N ASP A 504 1.34 31.55 -38.99
CA ASP A 504 2.74 31.97 -38.97
C ASP A 504 3.62 31.12 -38.02
N CYS A 505 3.01 30.23 -37.23
CA CYS A 505 3.68 29.38 -36.24
C CYS A 505 3.35 27.89 -36.45
N ALA A 506 3.49 27.37 -37.67
CA ALA A 506 3.05 26.02 -38.08
C ALA A 506 3.48 24.81 -37.21
N ARG A 507 4.46 24.97 -36.30
CA ARG A 507 4.93 23.90 -35.38
C ARG A 507 4.57 24.15 -33.91
N ALA A 508 3.89 25.25 -33.61
CA ALA A 508 3.52 25.70 -32.27
C ALA A 508 2.15 26.40 -32.29
N PHE A 509 1.29 26.07 -33.26
CA PHE A 509 0.01 26.74 -33.45
C PHE A 509 -0.97 26.46 -32.30
N GLU A 510 -0.89 25.26 -31.69
CA GLU A 510 -1.64 24.94 -30.47
C GLU A 510 -1.17 25.82 -29.31
N LEU A 511 0.14 25.87 -29.05
CA LEU A 511 0.74 26.73 -28.01
C LEU A 511 0.33 28.21 -28.19
N GLU A 512 0.37 28.71 -29.42
CA GLU A 512 -0.06 30.09 -29.72
C GLU A 512 -1.50 30.34 -29.30
N TYR A 513 -2.41 29.45 -29.73
CA TYR A 513 -3.83 29.61 -29.41
C TYR A 513 -4.08 29.45 -27.91
N GLN A 514 -3.40 28.52 -27.24
CA GLN A 514 -3.52 28.30 -25.80
C GLN A 514 -3.09 29.54 -25.00
N LEU A 515 -1.95 30.14 -25.32
CA LEU A 515 -1.47 31.35 -24.66
C LEU A 515 -2.38 32.55 -24.96
N ARG A 516 -2.80 32.71 -26.23
CA ARG A 516 -3.76 33.76 -26.62
C ARG A 516 -5.11 33.61 -25.91
N LEU A 517 -5.57 32.38 -25.71
CA LEU A 517 -6.80 32.08 -24.98
C LEU A 517 -6.70 32.53 -23.52
N VAL A 518 -5.59 32.16 -22.86
CA VAL A 518 -5.31 32.53 -21.46
C VAL A 518 -5.14 34.03 -21.29
N GLU A 519 -4.44 34.70 -22.20
CA GLU A 519 -4.29 36.16 -22.20
C GLU A 519 -5.63 36.90 -22.27
N GLN A 520 -6.60 36.34 -23.01
CA GLN A 520 -7.89 36.98 -23.26
C GLN A 520 -8.97 36.63 -22.22
N GLN A 521 -8.87 35.48 -21.55
CA GLN A 521 -9.93 34.94 -20.69
C GLN A 521 -9.47 34.63 -19.26
N GLY A 522 -8.17 34.72 -18.98
CA GLY A 522 -7.57 34.31 -17.72
C GLY A 522 -7.36 32.80 -17.62
N LEU A 523 -6.75 32.36 -16.52
CA LEU A 523 -6.36 30.96 -16.31
C LEU A 523 -7.56 30.00 -16.16
N GLY A 524 -8.68 30.48 -15.61
CA GLY A 524 -9.88 29.67 -15.35
C GLY A 524 -10.65 29.22 -16.60
N CYS A 525 -10.23 29.64 -17.81
CA CYS A 525 -10.84 29.18 -19.05
C CYS A 525 -10.39 27.77 -19.49
N VAL A 526 -9.40 27.19 -18.80
CA VAL A 526 -8.87 25.85 -19.08
C VAL A 526 -9.21 24.91 -17.92
N GLY A 527 -10.01 23.89 -18.22
CA GLY A 527 -10.29 22.79 -17.30
C GLY A 527 -9.31 21.63 -17.46
N HIS A 528 -9.43 20.63 -16.60
CA HIS A 528 -8.63 19.40 -16.66
C HIS A 528 -9.53 18.19 -16.44
N VAL A 529 -9.48 17.25 -17.39
CA VAL A 529 -10.08 15.92 -17.28
C VAL A 529 -8.99 14.97 -16.79
N ALA A 530 -9.05 14.56 -15.53
CA ALA A 530 -8.07 13.65 -14.92
C ALA A 530 -8.25 12.18 -15.39
N GLU A 531 -8.31 11.97 -16.70
CA GLU A 531 -8.49 10.67 -17.36
C GLU A 531 -7.53 10.57 -18.56
N PRO A 532 -6.74 9.48 -18.69
CA PRO A 532 -5.91 9.19 -19.84
C PRO A 532 -6.77 8.90 -21.06
N LEU A 533 -6.84 9.87 -21.98
CA LEU A 533 -7.68 9.73 -23.16
C LEU A 533 -7.09 8.76 -24.20
N LEU A 534 -5.76 8.68 -24.23
CA LEU A 534 -5.03 8.05 -25.31
C LEU A 534 -3.64 7.56 -24.89
N ILE A 535 -3.08 6.71 -25.74
CA ILE A 535 -1.72 6.20 -25.71
C ILE A 535 -1.00 6.77 -26.94
N GLY A 536 -0.12 7.74 -26.72
CA GLY A 536 0.72 8.35 -27.76
C GLY A 536 2.14 7.79 -27.79
N GLU A 537 2.95 8.35 -28.68
CA GLU A 537 4.40 8.11 -28.71
C GLU A 537 5.12 8.97 -27.65
N ALA A 538 6.30 8.53 -27.23
CA ALA A 538 7.17 9.32 -26.36
C ALA A 538 7.44 10.73 -26.94
N LEU A 539 7.48 11.72 -26.04
CA LEU A 539 7.69 13.11 -26.39
C LEU A 539 9.06 13.33 -27.07
N PRO A 540 9.10 13.85 -28.32
CA PRO A 540 10.36 14.18 -28.96
C PRO A 540 10.94 15.47 -28.36
N LEU A 541 11.96 15.34 -27.50
CA LEU A 541 12.71 16.46 -26.94
C LEU A 541 13.58 17.11 -28.04
N ARG A 542 13.19 18.31 -28.50
CA ARG A 542 13.88 19.04 -29.58
C ARG A 542 13.73 20.54 -29.42
N ASP A 543 14.73 21.32 -29.86
CA ASP A 543 14.54 22.76 -30.01
C ASP A 543 13.53 23.06 -31.13
N CYS A 544 12.64 24.00 -30.86
CA CYS A 544 11.61 24.46 -31.77
C CYS A 544 11.61 25.99 -31.81
N ALA A 545 12.04 26.57 -32.94
CA ALA A 545 12.08 28.01 -33.11
C ALA A 545 10.68 28.67 -33.05
N HIS A 546 9.64 27.97 -33.50
CA HIS A 546 8.26 28.48 -33.42
C HIS A 546 7.75 28.53 -31.98
N GLU A 547 8.08 27.55 -31.13
CA GLU A 547 7.73 27.59 -29.70
C GLU A 547 8.41 28.79 -29.02
N ARG A 548 9.71 28.99 -29.25
CA ARG A 548 10.44 30.16 -28.73
C ARG A 548 9.82 31.49 -29.17
N ALA A 549 9.52 31.65 -30.46
CA ALA A 549 8.92 32.86 -30.98
C ALA A 549 7.52 33.13 -30.38
N VAL A 550 6.72 32.08 -30.14
CA VAL A 550 5.41 32.19 -29.48
C VAL A 550 5.56 32.60 -28.01
N LEU A 551 6.51 32.01 -27.29
CA LEU A 551 6.81 32.37 -25.90
C LEU A 551 7.34 33.81 -25.76
N GLU A 552 8.23 34.25 -26.66
CA GLU A 552 8.71 35.64 -26.70
C GLU A 552 7.57 36.63 -27.00
N ARG A 553 6.65 36.26 -27.91
CA ARG A 553 5.45 37.06 -28.19
C ARG A 553 4.52 37.13 -26.99
N HIS A 554 4.34 36.03 -26.26
CA HIS A 554 3.58 36.01 -25.01
C HIS A 554 4.18 36.96 -23.96
N LEU A 555 5.51 36.92 -23.77
CA LEU A 555 6.21 37.86 -22.88
C LEU A 555 5.97 39.32 -23.30
N GLN A 556 6.08 39.63 -24.59
CA GLN A 556 5.81 40.98 -25.11
C GLN A 556 4.36 41.42 -24.91
N ALA A 557 3.38 40.55 -25.18
CA ALA A 557 1.95 40.81 -24.97
C ALA A 557 1.64 41.10 -23.49
N ARG A 558 2.41 40.50 -22.59
CA ARG A 558 2.35 40.72 -21.14
C ARG A 558 3.12 41.94 -20.64
N GLY A 559 3.81 42.67 -21.52
CA GLY A 559 4.55 43.89 -21.22
C GLY A 559 6.05 43.72 -20.96
N TYR A 560 6.60 42.50 -21.08
CA TYR A 560 8.01 42.20 -20.89
C TYR A 560 8.80 42.42 -22.19
N THR A 561 9.06 43.68 -22.52
CA THR A 561 9.71 44.07 -23.80
C THR A 561 11.17 43.63 -23.93
N GLN A 562 11.85 43.34 -22.81
CA GLN A 562 13.20 42.78 -22.79
C GLN A 562 13.23 41.29 -22.42
N GLY A 563 12.07 40.63 -22.39
CA GLY A 563 11.97 39.22 -22.05
C GLY A 563 12.68 38.33 -23.08
N GLN A 564 13.32 37.26 -22.60
CA GLN A 564 14.10 36.32 -23.41
C GLN A 564 13.74 34.88 -23.06
N VAL A 565 13.83 34.00 -24.06
CA VAL A 565 13.54 32.57 -23.90
C VAL A 565 14.79 31.78 -24.28
N ALA A 566 15.40 31.12 -23.28
CA ALA A 566 16.58 30.30 -23.46
C ALA A 566 16.25 28.81 -23.47
N VAL A 567 16.87 28.04 -24.35
CA VAL A 567 16.80 26.57 -24.32
C VAL A 567 17.70 26.04 -23.22
N LEU A 568 17.23 25.06 -22.44
CA LEU A 568 18.06 24.38 -21.45
C LEU A 568 19.09 23.49 -22.17
N ALA A 569 20.38 23.76 -21.96
CA ALA A 569 21.48 23.13 -22.71
C ALA A 569 21.50 21.60 -22.61
N SER A 570 21.12 21.04 -21.46
CA SER A 570 21.05 19.60 -21.20
C SER A 570 19.67 18.98 -21.50
N SER A 571 18.69 19.76 -21.98
CA SER A 571 17.31 19.31 -22.16
C SER A 571 16.59 20.08 -23.29
N PRO A 572 16.79 19.70 -24.56
CA PRO A 572 16.11 20.32 -25.70
C PRO A 572 14.57 20.27 -25.58
N GLY A 573 13.89 21.34 -26.01
CA GLY A 573 12.43 21.46 -25.91
C GLY A 573 11.92 21.89 -24.54
N ARG A 574 12.83 22.26 -23.63
CA ARG A 574 12.52 22.90 -22.35
C ARG A 574 13.18 24.27 -22.32
N TYR A 575 12.47 25.21 -21.71
CA TYR A 575 12.78 26.62 -21.77
C TYR A 575 12.95 27.20 -20.39
N ARG A 576 13.87 28.17 -20.29
CA ARG A 576 13.98 29.09 -19.16
C ARG A 576 13.61 30.47 -19.67
N LEU A 577 12.67 31.10 -18.97
CA LEU A 577 12.19 32.42 -19.32
C LEU A 577 12.89 33.45 -18.43
N ASP A 578 13.54 34.43 -19.03
CA ASP A 578 13.99 35.66 -18.37
C ASP A 578 12.98 36.74 -18.71
N TYR A 579 12.32 37.32 -17.71
CA TYR A 579 11.29 38.33 -17.91
C TYR A 579 11.89 39.72 -18.21
N GLY A 580 13.21 39.91 -18.03
CA GLY A 580 13.89 41.15 -18.42
C GLY A 580 13.34 42.40 -17.73
N HIS A 581 13.08 42.31 -16.41
CA HIS A 581 12.49 43.41 -15.64
C HIS A 581 13.35 44.68 -15.74
N ALA A 582 12.73 45.81 -16.07
CA ALA A 582 13.43 47.08 -16.29
C ALA A 582 13.89 47.78 -14.99
N GLN A 583 13.22 47.51 -13.86
CA GLN A 583 13.54 48.09 -12.56
C GLN A 583 14.40 47.12 -11.76
N ALA A 584 15.48 47.64 -11.18
CA ALA A 584 16.24 46.87 -10.19
C ALA A 584 15.44 46.86 -8.88
N ALA A 585 15.21 45.66 -8.32
CA ALA A 585 14.50 45.48 -7.06
C ALA A 585 15.47 45.20 -5.91
N SER A 586 15.17 45.76 -4.75
CA SER A 586 15.92 45.52 -3.51
C SER A 586 15.32 44.35 -2.71
N VAL A 587 16.17 43.61 -1.99
CA VAL A 587 15.75 42.43 -1.21
C VAL A 587 16.20 42.55 0.25
N SER A 588 15.27 42.35 1.19
CA SER A 588 15.58 42.10 2.60
C SER A 588 15.59 40.60 2.86
N ILE A 589 16.76 40.06 3.20
CA ILE A 589 16.93 38.64 3.54
C ILE A 589 16.77 38.49 5.05
N LEU A 590 15.77 37.73 5.49
CA LEU A 590 15.42 37.56 6.89
C LEU A 590 15.79 36.15 7.34
N ILE A 591 16.68 36.05 8.33
CA ILE A 591 17.22 34.79 8.83
C ILE A 591 16.93 34.69 10.33
N ALA A 592 16.07 33.75 10.71
CA ALA A 592 15.83 33.41 12.11
C ALA A 592 16.96 32.53 12.64
N LEU A 593 17.63 32.98 13.71
CA LEU A 593 18.76 32.27 14.30
C LEU A 593 18.26 31.14 15.20
N GLU A 594 18.12 29.95 14.61
CA GLU A 594 17.73 28.71 15.28
C GLU A 594 18.73 27.60 14.92
N GLY A 595 19.41 27.03 15.92
CA GLY A 595 20.43 25.99 15.72
C GLY A 595 21.80 26.40 16.24
N SER A 596 22.86 25.92 15.59
CA SER A 596 24.25 26.11 16.02
C SER A 596 24.97 27.18 15.20
N VAL A 597 26.00 27.78 15.82
CA VAL A 597 26.86 28.80 15.20
C VAL A 597 27.46 28.35 13.87
N GLY A 598 27.80 27.06 13.73
CA GLY A 598 28.38 26.53 12.50
C GLY A 598 27.42 26.65 11.29
N HIS A 599 26.12 26.51 11.50
CA HIS A 599 25.13 26.75 10.45
C HIS A 599 25.05 28.23 10.09
N PHE A 600 24.99 29.10 11.11
CA PHE A 600 24.86 30.54 10.94
C PHE A 600 26.06 31.11 10.16
N GLN A 601 27.27 30.69 10.54
CA GLN A 601 28.52 31.05 9.87
C GLN A 601 28.49 30.66 8.39
N ARG A 602 28.24 29.38 8.08
CA ARG A 602 28.19 28.91 6.69
C ARG A 602 27.14 29.67 5.87
N CYS A 603 25.95 29.87 6.43
CA CYS A 603 24.86 30.57 5.73
C CYS A 603 25.27 31.99 5.38
N ILE A 604 25.79 32.76 6.34
CA ILE A 604 26.20 34.15 6.11
C ILE A 604 27.43 34.25 5.21
N GLU A 605 28.46 33.41 5.41
CA GLU A 605 29.65 33.39 4.57
C GLU A 605 29.29 33.10 3.11
N THR A 606 28.57 32.01 2.85
CA THR A 606 28.18 31.66 1.48
C THR A 606 27.20 32.67 0.89
N LEU A 607 26.33 33.29 1.70
CA LEU A 607 25.45 34.36 1.25
C LEU A 607 26.25 35.57 0.79
N LEU A 608 27.18 36.07 1.59
CA LEU A 608 27.98 37.26 1.23
C LEU A 608 28.93 36.98 0.06
N GLU A 609 29.52 35.78 -0.01
CA GLU A 609 30.45 35.39 -1.08
C GLU A 609 29.74 35.14 -2.42
N ASN A 610 28.56 34.52 -2.38
CA ASN A 610 27.83 34.05 -3.56
C ASN A 610 26.60 34.90 -3.87
N THR A 611 26.50 36.14 -3.39
CA THR A 611 25.36 37.00 -3.77
C THR A 611 25.85 38.25 -4.49
N ALA A 612 25.40 38.41 -5.74
CA ALA A 612 25.55 39.64 -6.49
C ALA A 612 24.16 40.11 -6.96
N LEU A 613 23.73 41.29 -6.50
CA LEU A 613 22.45 41.89 -6.88
C LEU A 613 22.60 43.38 -7.16
N ALA A 614 22.21 43.82 -8.37
CA ALA A 614 22.34 45.21 -8.79
C ALA A 614 21.42 46.17 -8.00
N GLY A 615 20.24 45.71 -7.58
CA GLY A 615 19.29 46.49 -6.76
C GLY A 615 19.65 46.57 -5.28
N GLY A 616 20.73 45.90 -4.85
CA GLY A 616 21.16 45.83 -3.46
C GLY A 616 20.33 44.87 -2.61
N PHE A 617 20.93 44.39 -1.52
CA PHE A 617 20.25 43.58 -0.52
C PHE A 617 20.74 43.95 0.88
N GLU A 618 19.86 43.75 1.86
CA GLU A 618 20.20 43.80 3.29
C GLU A 618 19.90 42.45 3.95
N VAL A 619 20.58 42.15 5.05
CA VAL A 619 20.37 40.94 5.84
C VAL A 619 19.89 41.32 7.23
N LEU A 620 18.73 40.82 7.63
CA LEU A 620 18.19 40.96 8.98
C LEU A 620 18.33 39.63 9.72
N LEU A 621 19.14 39.59 10.77
CA LEU A 621 19.29 38.45 11.65
C LEU A 621 18.32 38.58 12.82
N LEU A 622 17.37 37.65 12.94
CA LEU A 622 16.38 37.65 14.01
C LEU A 622 16.94 36.82 15.16
N ALA A 623 17.44 37.50 16.18
CA ALA A 623 18.07 36.90 17.35
C ALA A 623 17.03 36.68 18.47
N PRO A 624 16.66 35.42 18.80
CA PRO A 624 15.83 35.14 19.96
C PRO A 624 16.60 35.43 21.26
N SER A 625 15.89 35.64 22.37
CA SER A 625 16.53 35.91 23.67
C SER A 625 17.35 34.74 24.23
N ALA A 626 17.11 33.53 23.74
CA ALA A 626 17.68 32.28 24.25
C ALA A 626 18.67 31.68 23.25
N LEU A 627 19.76 32.40 22.99
CA LEU A 627 20.92 31.90 22.24
C LEU A 627 21.92 31.24 23.19
N ASP A 628 22.66 30.25 22.70
CA ASP A 628 23.82 29.72 23.44
C ASP A 628 24.96 30.77 23.49
N GLU A 629 25.91 30.56 24.40
CA GLU A 629 27.01 31.51 24.63
C GLU A 629 27.82 31.74 23.35
N ALA A 630 28.12 30.67 22.60
CA ALA A 630 28.87 30.75 21.35
C ALA A 630 28.12 31.56 20.27
N ALA A 631 26.81 31.41 20.15
CA ALA A 631 25.97 32.16 19.22
C ALA A 631 25.84 33.61 19.64
N GLY A 632 25.76 33.89 20.94
CA GLY A 632 25.80 35.25 21.47
C GLY A 632 27.13 35.96 21.16
N GLU A 633 28.25 35.28 21.39
CA GLU A 633 29.59 35.81 21.05
C GLU A 633 29.75 36.06 19.56
N TRP A 634 29.35 35.09 18.72
CA TRP A 634 29.39 35.23 17.27
C TRP A 634 28.53 36.39 16.79
N LEU A 635 27.31 36.53 17.34
CA LEU A 635 26.41 37.61 16.97
C LEU A 635 26.99 38.98 17.33
N ALA A 636 27.63 39.12 18.50
CA ALA A 636 28.31 40.34 18.88
C ALA A 636 29.48 40.69 17.94
N MET A 637 30.21 39.68 17.42
CA MET A 637 31.23 39.89 16.38
C MET A 637 30.59 40.35 15.05
N VAL A 638 29.48 39.74 14.65
CA VAL A 638 28.75 40.13 13.44
C VAL A 638 28.21 41.55 13.55
N GLU A 639 27.76 42.00 14.73
CA GLU A 639 27.34 43.39 14.93
C GLU A 639 28.49 44.40 14.87
N GLN A 640 29.71 44.00 15.24
CA GLN A 640 30.90 44.85 15.16
C GLN A 640 31.47 44.94 13.74
N ILE A 641 31.37 43.85 12.97
CA ILE A 641 31.92 43.73 11.61
C ILE A 641 30.87 44.14 10.56
N GLY A 642 29.60 43.89 10.84
CA GLY A 642 28.46 44.18 9.98
C GLY A 642 28.31 45.69 9.79
N GLY A 643 28.65 46.16 8.60
CA GLY A 643 28.37 47.54 8.19
C GLY A 643 26.86 47.76 7.96
N GLU A 644 26.49 48.71 7.10
CA GLU A 644 25.08 49.01 6.79
C GLU A 644 24.29 47.84 6.15
N GLN A 645 24.96 46.73 5.79
CA GLN A 645 24.38 45.61 5.04
C GLN A 645 23.79 44.49 5.92
N ILE A 646 24.23 44.36 7.18
CA ILE A 646 23.73 43.33 8.11
C ILE A 646 23.19 44.02 9.36
N GLN A 647 21.93 43.76 9.69
CA GLN A 647 21.27 44.28 10.87
C GLN A 647 20.81 43.13 11.77
N VAL A 648 21.07 43.25 13.07
CA VAL A 648 20.58 42.29 14.07
C VAL A 648 19.35 42.86 14.77
N LEU A 649 18.27 42.06 14.84
CA LEU A 649 17.04 42.38 15.55
C LEU A 649 16.94 41.47 16.78
N HIS A 650 17.05 42.07 17.97
CA HIS A 650 16.95 41.36 19.25
C HIS A 650 15.50 41.28 19.73
N TYR A 651 15.07 40.09 20.12
CA TYR A 651 13.71 39.82 20.59
C TYR A 651 13.68 39.40 22.06
N ALA A 652 12.59 39.75 22.74
CA ALA A 652 12.41 39.45 24.16
C ALA A 652 12.00 38.00 24.40
N ALA A 653 12.24 37.50 25.61
CA ALA A 653 11.85 36.15 26.00
C ALA A 653 10.33 35.94 25.87
N GLY A 654 9.93 34.79 25.32
CA GLY A 654 8.53 34.37 25.17
C GLY A 654 7.84 34.82 23.88
N GLN A 655 8.51 35.57 22.99
CA GLN A 655 7.98 35.85 21.66
C GLN A 655 8.08 34.61 20.76
N SER A 656 7.00 34.28 20.05
CA SER A 656 7.02 33.17 19.10
C SER A 656 7.85 33.52 17.86
N ARG A 657 8.43 32.50 17.22
CA ARG A 657 9.14 32.63 15.94
C ARG A 657 8.31 33.39 14.89
N VAL A 658 7.01 33.11 14.84
CA VAL A 658 6.07 33.75 13.91
C VAL A 658 5.96 35.26 14.19
N ALA A 659 5.81 35.65 15.45
CA ALA A 659 5.74 37.06 15.85
C ALA A 659 7.06 37.79 15.52
N MET A 660 8.20 37.14 15.73
CA MET A 660 9.52 37.68 15.34
C MET A 660 9.59 37.93 13.83
N CYS A 661 9.16 36.95 13.01
CA CYS A 661 9.09 37.10 11.56
C CYS A 661 8.18 38.26 11.15
N ASN A 662 6.95 38.32 11.66
CA ASN A 662 6.00 39.39 11.33
C ASN A 662 6.56 40.78 11.69
N HIS A 663 7.21 40.92 12.85
CA HIS A 663 7.86 42.17 13.26
C HIS A 663 9.04 42.52 12.34
N ALA A 664 9.91 41.55 12.02
CA ALA A 664 11.06 41.78 11.16
C ALA A 664 10.66 42.24 9.74
N ALA A 665 9.56 41.71 9.20
CA ALA A 665 9.00 42.14 7.92
C ALA A 665 8.56 43.62 7.91
N GLN A 666 8.13 44.16 9.06
CA GLN A 666 7.81 45.58 9.19
C GLN A 666 9.06 46.46 9.16
N GLN A 667 10.16 45.98 9.75
CA GLN A 667 11.45 46.68 9.83
C GLN A 667 12.26 46.61 8.52
N ALA A 668 12.03 45.57 7.71
CA ALA A 668 12.65 45.38 6.40
C ALA A 668 12.39 46.58 5.46
N ARG A 669 13.42 46.96 4.70
CA ARG A 669 13.43 48.12 3.79
C ARG A 669 13.33 47.74 2.32
N GLY A 670 13.65 46.50 1.99
CA GLY A 670 13.62 45.97 0.63
C GLY A 670 12.21 45.89 0.07
N ASP A 671 12.11 45.98 -1.25
CA ASP A 671 10.86 45.81 -1.99
C ASP A 671 10.33 44.37 -1.86
N PHE A 672 11.25 43.42 -1.73
CA PHE A 672 11.00 42.00 -1.54
C PHE A 672 11.55 41.50 -0.21
N LEU A 673 10.82 40.58 0.41
CA LEU A 673 11.24 39.81 1.56
C LEU A 673 11.69 38.43 1.08
N LEU A 674 12.81 37.95 1.59
CA LEU A 674 13.25 36.57 1.44
C LEU A 674 13.44 35.94 2.81
N TRP A 675 12.58 34.99 3.16
CA TRP A 675 12.81 34.11 4.30
C TRP A 675 13.85 33.06 3.91
N LEU A 676 14.94 33.01 4.66
CA LEU A 676 16.01 32.04 4.44
C LEU A 676 16.36 31.34 5.76
N ASP A 677 16.32 30.01 5.74
CA ASP A 677 16.71 29.21 6.89
C ASP A 677 18.21 29.37 7.20
N ALA A 678 18.55 29.45 8.49
CA ALA A 678 19.93 29.67 8.92
C ALA A 678 20.88 28.50 8.61
N ARG A 679 20.36 27.36 8.14
CA ARG A 679 21.13 26.21 7.65
C ARG A 679 21.37 26.20 6.15
N ALA A 680 20.88 27.18 5.41
CA ALA A 680 21.09 27.24 3.98
C ALA A 680 22.59 27.34 3.63
N GLY A 681 22.98 26.76 2.50
CA GLY A 681 24.25 27.00 1.84
C GLY A 681 24.02 27.44 0.39
N ILE A 682 24.49 28.63 0.03
CA ILE A 682 24.26 29.24 -1.27
C ILE A 682 25.30 28.72 -2.27
N LEU A 683 24.83 28.19 -3.41
CA LEU A 683 25.69 27.52 -4.40
C LEU A 683 26.07 28.37 -5.63
N ALA A 684 25.23 29.32 -6.03
CA ALA A 684 25.37 30.04 -7.29
C ALA A 684 25.23 31.56 -7.10
N ARG A 685 25.97 32.35 -7.89
CA ARG A 685 26.06 33.82 -7.73
C ARG A 685 24.81 34.60 -8.10
N ASP A 686 24.02 34.05 -9.02
CA ASP A 686 22.83 34.68 -9.60
C ASP A 686 21.52 34.24 -8.91
N TRP A 687 21.60 33.48 -7.82
CA TRP A 687 20.44 32.84 -7.17
C TRP A 687 19.32 33.83 -6.80
N LEU A 688 19.64 34.99 -6.21
CA LEU A 688 18.64 36.03 -5.90
C LEU A 688 17.99 36.59 -7.17
N GLN A 689 18.77 36.80 -8.22
CA GLN A 689 18.26 37.31 -9.49
C GLN A 689 17.27 36.31 -10.12
N GLN A 690 17.54 35.01 -10.00
CA GLN A 690 16.64 33.96 -10.47
C GLN A 690 15.33 33.91 -9.65
N LEU A 691 15.38 34.12 -8.32
CA LEU A 691 14.14 34.25 -7.52
C LEU A 691 13.35 35.51 -7.92
N LEU A 692 14.04 36.65 -8.07
CA LEU A 692 13.45 37.93 -8.46
C LEU A 692 12.85 37.92 -9.87
N ASN A 693 13.39 37.10 -10.78
CA ASN A 693 12.86 36.91 -12.11
C ASN A 693 11.37 36.53 -12.07
N HIS A 694 10.99 35.65 -11.14
CA HIS A 694 9.59 35.27 -10.95
C HIS A 694 8.86 36.19 -9.94
N ALA A 695 9.50 36.62 -8.85
CA ALA A 695 8.83 37.37 -7.79
C ALA A 695 8.32 38.74 -8.24
N GLN A 696 8.99 39.37 -9.20
CA GLN A 696 8.58 40.66 -9.77
C GLN A 696 7.36 40.57 -10.70
N ARG A 697 6.87 39.38 -11.05
CA ARG A 697 5.63 39.23 -11.81
C ARG A 697 4.43 39.64 -10.95
N PRO A 698 3.55 40.53 -11.43
CA PRO A 698 2.42 41.03 -10.64
C PRO A 698 1.50 39.93 -10.12
N GLU A 699 1.27 38.88 -10.91
CA GLU A 699 0.42 37.74 -10.55
C GLU A 699 1.08 36.73 -9.61
N VAL A 700 2.40 36.80 -9.39
CA VAL A 700 3.11 35.86 -8.49
C VAL A 700 3.05 36.39 -7.06
N GLY A 701 2.61 35.55 -6.14
CA GLY A 701 2.50 35.84 -4.72
C GLY A 701 3.74 35.42 -3.94
N ALA A 702 4.32 34.26 -4.25
CA ALA A 702 5.52 33.75 -3.61
C ALA A 702 6.39 32.90 -4.56
N VAL A 703 7.70 32.85 -4.28
CA VAL A 703 8.69 32.08 -5.04
C VAL A 703 9.57 31.24 -4.12
N GLY A 704 9.82 29.99 -4.50
CA GLY A 704 10.65 29.05 -3.75
C GLY A 704 11.72 28.36 -4.59
N ALA A 705 12.72 27.81 -3.92
CA ALA A 705 13.90 27.18 -4.52
C ALA A 705 13.90 25.65 -4.42
N LYS A 706 14.82 25.00 -5.15
CA LYS A 706 15.17 23.59 -4.99
C LYS A 706 16.14 23.42 -3.82
N LEU A 707 15.74 22.66 -2.80
CA LEU A 707 16.57 22.41 -1.62
C LEU A 707 17.18 21.00 -1.69
N LEU A 708 18.49 20.94 -1.50
CA LEU A 708 19.30 19.73 -1.63
C LEU A 708 19.89 19.34 -0.29
N ALA A 709 19.90 18.03 -0.01
CA ALA A 709 20.68 17.46 1.08
C ALA A 709 22.17 17.36 0.70
N ALA A 710 23.02 17.15 1.70
CA ALA A 710 24.47 17.05 1.51
C ALA A 710 24.90 15.85 0.62
N ASP A 711 24.05 14.83 0.45
CA ASP A 711 24.28 13.68 -0.42
C ASP A 711 23.86 13.92 -1.88
N GLY A 712 23.46 15.15 -2.23
CA GLY A 712 23.02 15.52 -3.58
C GLY A 712 21.58 15.12 -3.90
N LYS A 713 20.83 14.57 -2.94
CA LYS A 713 19.41 14.30 -3.12
C LYS A 713 18.56 15.53 -2.88
N VAL A 714 17.42 15.57 -3.55
CA VAL A 714 16.38 16.56 -3.30
C VAL A 714 15.78 16.30 -1.94
N ARG A 715 15.64 17.36 -1.15
CA ARG A 715 14.82 17.37 0.06
C ARG A 715 13.48 18.05 -0.17
N HIS A 716 13.51 19.12 -0.97
CA HIS A 716 12.33 19.93 -1.22
C HIS A 716 12.34 20.47 -2.65
N ALA A 717 11.29 20.17 -3.41
CA ALA A 717 11.06 20.69 -4.75
C ALA A 717 9.61 21.18 -4.93
N GLY A 718 9.12 21.90 -3.92
CA GLY A 718 7.71 22.28 -3.76
C GLY A 718 7.00 21.39 -2.73
N LEU A 719 5.91 21.90 -2.16
CA LEU A 719 5.05 21.14 -1.25
C LEU A 719 3.83 20.63 -2.00
N VAL A 720 3.47 19.37 -1.73
CA VAL A 720 2.23 18.73 -2.19
C VAL A 720 1.29 18.61 -1.01
N LEU A 721 0.08 19.13 -1.19
CA LEU A 721 -0.97 19.04 -0.18
C LEU A 721 -1.57 17.62 -0.14
N GLY A 722 -1.86 17.15 1.06
CA GLY A 722 -2.34 15.80 1.36
C GLY A 722 -1.27 14.72 1.36
N LEU A 723 -0.07 14.99 0.80
CA LEU A 723 0.98 13.98 0.69
C LEU A 723 1.48 13.58 2.09
N THR A 724 1.58 12.27 2.33
CA THR A 724 1.97 11.65 3.60
C THR A 724 1.16 12.17 4.80
N GLY A 725 -0.14 12.43 4.59
CA GLY A 725 -1.09 12.81 5.64
C GLY A 725 -1.68 14.20 5.42
N LEU A 726 -0.86 15.26 5.51
CA LEU A 726 -1.32 16.65 5.41
C LEU A 726 -0.57 17.45 4.36
N VAL A 727 0.77 17.48 4.43
CA VAL A 727 1.62 18.20 3.48
C VAL A 727 2.95 17.47 3.41
N GLY A 728 3.43 17.17 2.20
CA GLY A 728 4.68 16.46 1.97
C GLY A 728 5.56 17.13 0.92
N SER A 729 6.85 16.86 0.96
CA SER A 729 7.82 17.39 0.00
C SER A 729 7.78 16.61 -1.31
N ALA A 730 7.60 17.32 -2.44
CA ALA A 730 7.74 16.73 -3.76
C ALA A 730 9.18 16.27 -4.02
N PHE A 731 9.35 15.08 -4.60
CA PHE A 731 10.62 14.51 -5.03
C PHE A 731 11.67 14.29 -3.92
N ASP A 732 11.24 14.24 -2.66
CA ASP A 732 12.15 13.93 -1.55
C ASP A 732 12.88 12.60 -1.77
N GLY A 733 14.19 12.60 -1.55
CA GLY A 733 15.08 11.45 -1.76
C GLY A 733 15.46 11.16 -3.22
N VAL A 734 14.95 11.90 -4.19
CA VAL A 734 15.32 11.75 -5.61
C VAL A 734 16.65 12.44 -5.89
N ASP A 735 17.51 11.84 -6.71
CA ASP A 735 18.76 12.48 -7.16
C ASP A 735 18.45 13.78 -7.93
N HIS A 736 19.12 14.88 -7.57
CA HIS A 736 18.81 16.19 -8.12
C HIS A 736 19.06 16.34 -9.63
N GLN A 737 19.88 15.48 -10.23
CA GLN A 737 20.19 15.50 -11.65
C GLN A 737 19.12 14.80 -12.50
N GLN A 738 18.27 13.97 -11.88
CA GLN A 738 17.18 13.32 -12.59
C GLN A 738 16.16 14.34 -13.10
N ALA A 739 15.52 14.01 -14.22
CA ALA A 739 14.46 14.82 -14.78
C ALA A 739 13.20 14.86 -13.89
N GLY A 740 13.02 13.85 -13.04
CA GLY A 740 11.82 13.70 -12.23
C GLY A 740 10.59 13.31 -13.04
N TYR A 741 9.47 13.14 -12.33
CA TYR A 741 8.17 12.86 -12.93
C TYR A 741 7.81 13.94 -13.97
N MET A 742 7.53 13.51 -15.20
CA MET A 742 7.26 14.39 -16.35
C MET A 742 8.32 15.48 -16.62
N GLY A 743 9.57 15.31 -16.17
CA GLY A 743 10.60 16.35 -16.34
C GLY A 743 10.47 17.55 -15.40
N ARG A 744 9.54 17.51 -14.43
CA ARG A 744 9.18 18.65 -13.57
C ARG A 744 10.30 19.09 -12.62
N LEU A 745 11.31 18.26 -12.35
CA LEU A 745 12.44 18.61 -11.48
C LEU A 745 13.46 19.57 -12.13
N GLN A 746 13.28 19.88 -13.42
CA GLN A 746 14.21 20.65 -14.25
C GLN A 746 13.60 21.92 -14.86
N VAL A 747 12.30 22.15 -14.67
CA VAL A 747 11.59 23.33 -15.22
C VAL A 747 10.80 24.08 -14.14
N ASP A 748 10.60 25.39 -14.36
CA ASP A 748 9.74 26.20 -13.49
C ASP A 748 8.29 25.69 -13.52
N GLN A 749 7.61 25.79 -12.38
CA GLN A 749 6.20 25.36 -12.28
C GLN A 749 5.48 26.10 -11.15
N GLY A 750 4.17 26.24 -11.31
CA GLY A 750 3.28 26.61 -10.21
C GLY A 750 3.17 25.46 -9.19
N CYS A 751 3.20 25.80 -7.91
CA CYS A 751 2.95 24.90 -6.78
C CYS A 751 1.79 25.43 -5.93
N SER A 752 1.17 24.57 -5.12
CA SER A 752 0.16 25.02 -4.17
C SER A 752 0.77 25.69 -2.93
N ALA A 753 1.85 25.11 -2.43
CA ALA A 753 2.64 25.69 -1.35
C ALA A 753 4.14 25.52 -1.57
N LEU A 754 4.91 26.37 -0.88
CA LEU A 754 6.36 26.44 -0.93
C LEU A 754 6.89 26.41 0.52
N SER A 755 8.13 25.94 0.70
CA SER A 755 8.76 25.86 2.02
C SER A 755 9.18 27.24 2.51
N GLY A 756 8.90 27.53 3.78
CA GLY A 756 9.41 28.69 4.51
C GLY A 756 10.93 28.67 4.73
N GLU A 757 11.64 27.61 4.36
CA GLU A 757 13.11 27.55 4.41
C GLU A 757 13.78 28.39 3.32
N CYS A 758 13.08 28.65 2.21
CA CYS A 758 13.45 29.62 1.19
C CYS A 758 12.19 30.14 0.48
N LEU A 759 11.70 31.30 0.91
CA LEU A 759 10.43 31.88 0.44
C LEU A 759 10.59 33.37 0.16
N MET A 760 10.52 33.76 -1.12
CA MET A 760 10.57 35.16 -1.56
C MET A 760 9.19 35.68 -1.93
N LEU A 761 8.86 36.89 -1.50
CA LEU A 761 7.65 37.59 -1.92
C LEU A 761 7.74 39.11 -1.77
N ARG A 762 6.83 39.84 -2.40
CA ARG A 762 6.73 41.31 -2.26
C ARG A 762 6.42 41.67 -0.81
N ARG A 763 7.17 42.63 -0.26
CA ARG A 763 6.95 43.11 1.11
C ARG A 763 5.54 43.67 1.31
N ALA A 764 5.10 44.50 0.36
CA ALA A 764 3.76 45.09 0.41
C ALA A 764 2.67 44.00 0.46
N LEU A 765 2.81 42.94 -0.34
CA LEU A 765 1.86 41.83 -0.38
C LEU A 765 1.86 41.02 0.93
N PHE A 766 3.03 40.74 1.51
CA PHE A 766 3.10 40.05 2.81
C PHE A 766 2.38 40.83 3.90
N LEU A 767 2.57 42.15 3.95
CA LEU A 767 1.90 43.02 4.93
C LEU A 767 0.40 43.12 4.67
N GLU A 768 -0.02 43.23 3.41
CA GLU A 768 -1.44 43.25 3.01
C GLU A 768 -2.15 41.92 3.35
N ALA A 769 -1.47 40.79 3.16
CA ALA A 769 -1.97 39.48 3.55
C ALA A 769 -2.03 39.28 5.07
N GLY A 770 -1.58 40.23 5.89
CA GLY A 770 -1.56 40.12 7.35
C GLY A 770 -0.41 39.25 7.90
N GLY A 771 0.64 39.02 7.10
CA GLY A 771 1.81 38.24 7.49
C GLY A 771 1.53 36.75 7.71
N PHE A 772 2.37 36.11 8.52
CA PHE A 772 2.16 34.73 8.97
C PHE A 772 1.10 34.68 10.08
N ALA A 773 0.29 33.62 10.08
CA ALA A 773 -0.75 33.43 11.10
C ALA A 773 -0.12 33.15 12.47
N GLU A 774 -0.45 33.96 13.49
CA GLU A 774 0.11 33.85 14.85
C GLU A 774 -0.55 32.75 15.71
N ASP A 775 -1.47 31.97 15.16
CA ASP A 775 -2.06 30.81 15.83
C ASP A 775 -0.99 29.73 16.08
N PRO A 776 -0.69 29.37 17.35
CA PRO A 776 0.28 28.34 17.67
C PRO A 776 -0.03 26.97 17.06
N LEU A 777 -1.32 26.66 16.80
CA LEU A 777 -1.72 25.40 16.18
C LEU A 777 -1.30 25.30 14.70
N LEU A 778 -1.12 26.45 14.03
CA LEU A 778 -0.68 26.52 12.63
C LEU A 778 0.81 26.80 12.49
N ALA A 779 1.54 27.04 13.58
CA ALA A 779 2.95 27.46 13.58
C ALA A 779 3.87 26.61 12.68
N ARG A 780 3.58 25.30 12.55
CA ARG A 780 4.34 24.36 11.71
C ARG A 780 4.14 24.56 10.20
N TRP A 781 2.98 25.09 9.80
CA TRP A 781 2.54 25.21 8.41
C TRP A 781 2.16 26.66 8.05
N VAL A 782 2.76 27.65 8.73
CA VAL A 782 2.47 29.08 8.47
C VAL A 782 2.84 29.52 7.05
N ASP A 783 3.84 28.87 6.46
CA ASP A 783 4.24 29.00 5.07
C ASP A 783 3.18 28.44 4.11
N VAL A 784 2.66 27.24 4.41
CA VAL A 784 1.54 26.63 3.67
C VAL A 784 0.29 27.51 3.78
N ASP A 785 -0.07 27.94 4.99
CA ASP A 785 -1.22 28.82 5.23
C ASP A 785 -1.13 30.12 4.43
N LEU A 786 0.04 30.77 4.44
CA LEU A 786 0.28 31.98 3.66
C LEU A 786 0.15 31.69 2.16
N CYS A 787 0.79 30.64 1.65
CA CYS A 787 0.72 30.26 0.24
C CYS A 787 -0.72 30.02 -0.22
N LEU A 788 -1.54 29.33 0.59
CA LEU A 788 -2.95 29.06 0.29
C LEU A 788 -3.80 30.33 0.32
N ARG A 789 -3.59 31.23 1.29
CA ARG A 789 -4.27 32.54 1.31
C ARG A 789 -3.92 33.40 0.10
N LEU A 790 -2.66 33.40 -0.32
CA LEU A 790 -2.23 34.11 -1.53
C LEU A 790 -2.92 33.53 -2.78
N GLN A 791 -3.08 32.21 -2.86
CA GLN A 791 -3.83 31.57 -3.95
C GLN A 791 -5.32 31.91 -3.94
N GLU A 792 -5.96 31.94 -2.77
CA GLU A 792 -7.35 32.39 -2.66
C GLU A 792 -7.54 33.84 -3.09
N ALA A 793 -6.52 34.69 -2.89
CA ALA A 793 -6.47 36.06 -3.40
C ALA A 793 -6.13 36.15 -4.90
N GLY A 794 -5.93 35.02 -5.59
CA GLY A 794 -5.68 34.95 -7.04
C GLY A 794 -4.21 35.00 -7.45
N TYR A 795 -3.27 34.92 -6.50
CA TYR A 795 -1.83 34.90 -6.80
C TYR A 795 -1.31 33.48 -7.08
N LEU A 796 -0.22 33.41 -7.85
CA LEU A 796 0.51 32.18 -8.15
C LEU A 796 1.69 31.97 -7.19
N ASN A 797 1.90 30.75 -6.73
CA ASN A 797 3.14 30.37 -6.04
C ASN A 797 4.03 29.62 -7.04
N VAL A 798 5.26 30.10 -7.27
CA VAL A 798 6.15 29.56 -8.29
C VAL A 798 7.35 28.89 -7.65
N TRP A 799 7.64 27.67 -8.07
CA TRP A 799 8.88 27.00 -7.73
C TRP A 799 9.84 27.03 -8.91
N THR A 800 11.10 27.40 -8.66
CA THR A 800 12.15 27.40 -9.68
C THR A 800 13.26 26.38 -9.38
N PRO A 801 13.61 25.50 -10.34
CA PRO A 801 14.74 24.57 -10.22
C PRO A 801 16.09 25.25 -10.44
N HIS A 802 16.08 26.50 -10.92
CA HIS A 802 17.29 27.26 -11.28
C HIS A 802 18.02 27.82 -10.05
N VAL A 803 17.37 27.78 -8.88
CA VAL A 803 17.96 28.11 -7.60
C VAL A 803 18.12 26.83 -6.79
N GLN A 804 19.37 26.47 -6.50
CA GLN A 804 19.72 25.30 -5.72
C GLN A 804 20.42 25.74 -4.43
N LEU A 805 19.89 25.33 -3.29
CA LEU A 805 20.47 25.60 -1.98
C LEU A 805 20.75 24.28 -1.26
N LEU A 806 21.93 24.18 -0.63
CA LEU A 806 22.17 23.11 0.34
C LEU A 806 21.37 23.40 1.60
N MET A 807 20.78 22.36 2.18
CA MET A 807 19.95 22.47 3.38
C MET A 807 20.24 21.30 4.32
N ASP A 808 20.80 21.58 5.50
CA ASP A 808 21.04 20.55 6.52
C ASP A 808 19.75 20.13 7.22
N ALA A 809 19.71 18.88 7.68
CA ALA A 809 18.52 18.29 8.29
C ALA A 809 18.01 19.11 9.48
N CYS A 810 16.69 19.27 9.55
CA CYS A 810 16.02 19.71 10.76
C CYS A 810 15.43 18.48 11.43
N GLU A 811 15.86 18.15 12.64
CA GLU A 811 15.00 17.36 13.51
C GLU A 811 13.81 18.25 13.89
N ARG A 812 12.61 17.86 13.47
CA ARG A 812 11.36 18.52 13.88
C ARG A 812 10.57 17.51 14.70
N ASP A 813 10.01 17.96 15.82
CA ASP A 813 9.06 17.14 16.58
C ASP A 813 7.87 16.72 15.71
N ALA A 814 7.26 15.58 16.07
CA ALA A 814 6.01 15.15 15.45
C ALA A 814 4.91 16.19 15.70
N ALA A 815 4.08 16.45 14.70
CA ALA A 815 2.93 17.34 14.88
C ALA A 815 1.96 16.73 15.90
N THR A 816 1.37 17.56 16.76
CA THR A 816 0.31 17.07 17.66
C THR A 816 -0.99 16.90 16.90
N THR A 817 -1.88 16.05 17.41
CA THR A 817 -3.22 15.83 16.83
C THR A 817 -3.99 17.14 16.69
N GLU A 818 -3.88 18.06 17.65
CA GLU A 818 -4.56 19.35 17.63
C GLU A 818 -4.04 20.27 16.52
N GLN A 819 -2.73 20.24 16.25
CA GLN A 819 -2.13 21.00 15.15
C GLN A 819 -2.62 20.47 13.80
N GLU A 820 -2.61 19.14 13.64
CA GLU A 820 -3.14 18.49 12.44
C GLU A 820 -4.62 18.82 12.22
N ASP A 821 -5.44 18.72 13.27
CA ASP A 821 -6.87 18.99 13.22
C ASP A 821 -7.16 20.47 12.90
N ALA A 822 -6.33 21.41 13.39
CA ALA A 822 -6.46 22.83 13.05
C ALA A 822 -6.19 23.11 11.56
N LEU A 823 -5.16 22.46 10.99
CA LEU A 823 -4.88 22.59 9.56
C LEU A 823 -6.00 21.96 8.71
N LEU A 824 -6.49 20.79 9.10
CA LEU A 824 -7.63 20.12 8.46
C LEU A 824 -8.88 21.02 8.51
N ALA A 825 -9.23 21.55 9.68
CA ALA A 825 -10.39 22.42 9.86
C ALA A 825 -10.36 23.64 8.93
N ARG A 826 -9.15 24.17 8.69
CA ARG A 826 -8.97 25.36 7.85
C ARG A 826 -8.89 25.05 6.35
N TRP A 827 -8.20 23.97 5.97
CA TRP A 827 -7.75 23.76 4.59
C TRP A 827 -8.13 22.43 3.95
N LEU A 828 -8.91 21.55 4.62
CA LEU A 828 -9.22 20.20 4.12
C LEU A 828 -9.61 20.12 2.63
N PRO A 829 -10.52 20.96 2.09
CA PRO A 829 -10.87 20.88 0.66
C PRO A 829 -9.68 21.10 -0.29
N ARG A 830 -8.73 21.97 0.09
CA ARG A 830 -7.50 22.23 -0.67
C ARG A 830 -6.47 21.13 -0.45
N LEU A 831 -6.33 20.64 0.79
CA LEU A 831 -5.47 19.49 1.09
C LEU A 831 -5.86 18.25 0.28
N ALA A 832 -7.17 18.06 0.10
CA ALA A 832 -7.72 16.98 -0.70
C ALA A 832 -7.62 17.22 -2.20
N ARG A 833 -7.55 18.44 -2.72
CA ARG A 833 -7.55 18.69 -4.16
C ARG A 833 -6.48 19.72 -4.51
N ASP A 834 -5.23 19.26 -4.45
CA ASP A 834 -4.07 20.05 -4.82
C ASP A 834 -3.99 20.18 -6.36
N PRO A 835 -4.17 21.39 -6.93
CA PRO A 835 -4.12 21.57 -8.39
C PRO A 835 -2.75 21.23 -8.99
N ALA A 836 -1.66 21.28 -8.21
CA ALA A 836 -0.31 20.93 -8.67
C ALA A 836 -0.02 19.41 -8.64
N TYR A 837 -0.98 18.58 -8.20
CA TYR A 837 -0.84 17.14 -8.02
C TYR A 837 -2.06 16.36 -8.51
N ASN A 838 -1.87 15.51 -9.52
CA ASN A 838 -2.96 14.77 -10.16
C ASN A 838 -3.69 13.83 -9.18
N ALA A 839 -5.02 13.77 -9.27
CA ALA A 839 -5.87 12.96 -8.40
C ALA A 839 -5.64 11.44 -8.53
N ASN A 840 -5.07 10.98 -9.66
CA ASN A 840 -4.73 9.58 -9.93
C ASN A 840 -3.40 9.16 -9.29
N LEU A 841 -2.71 10.07 -8.59
CA LEU A 841 -1.50 9.79 -7.83
C LEU A 841 -1.80 9.55 -6.35
N SER A 842 -1.10 8.58 -5.78
CA SER A 842 -1.16 8.23 -4.37
C SER A 842 -0.65 9.36 -3.49
N LEU A 843 -1.31 9.54 -2.35
CA LEU A 843 -0.88 10.43 -1.28
C LEU A 843 -0.01 9.73 -0.23
N GLN A 844 0.20 8.42 -0.31
CA GLN A 844 0.82 7.66 0.77
C GLN A 844 2.34 7.51 0.65
N VAL A 845 2.91 7.78 -0.53
CA VAL A 845 4.33 7.51 -0.80
C VAL A 845 5.17 8.79 -0.64
N PRO A 846 6.18 8.80 0.25
CA PRO A 846 7.12 9.92 0.35
C PRO A 846 7.74 10.30 -0.99
N GLY A 847 7.95 11.59 -1.24
CA GLY A 847 8.40 12.13 -2.53
C GLY A 847 7.34 12.16 -3.63
N GLY A 848 6.22 11.45 -3.47
CA GLY A 848 5.05 11.49 -4.35
C GLY A 848 5.25 10.81 -5.72
N PHE A 849 4.30 11.06 -6.64
CA PHE A 849 4.31 10.63 -8.04
C PHE A 849 4.25 9.11 -8.27
N VAL A 850 3.59 8.39 -7.37
CA VAL A 850 3.24 6.97 -7.54
C VAL A 850 1.76 6.87 -7.89
N ARG A 851 1.41 6.05 -8.88
CA ARG A 851 0.01 5.80 -9.28
C ARG A 851 -0.80 5.23 -8.11
N ALA A 852 -2.03 5.71 -7.93
CA ALA A 852 -2.97 5.14 -6.98
C ALA A 852 -3.74 3.95 -7.59
N SER A 853 -4.33 3.12 -6.72
CA SER A 853 -5.26 2.07 -7.16
C SER A 853 -6.52 2.67 -7.78
N ASN A 854 -6.95 2.16 -8.93
CA ASN A 854 -8.20 2.59 -9.58
C ASN A 854 -9.42 2.48 -8.66
N SER A 855 -9.42 1.49 -7.76
CA SER A 855 -10.50 1.30 -6.78
C SER A 855 -10.71 2.49 -5.83
N LEU A 856 -9.71 3.36 -5.68
CA LEU A 856 -9.75 4.56 -4.83
C LEU A 856 -9.94 5.85 -5.63
N VAL A 857 -9.34 5.95 -6.83
CA VAL A 857 -9.25 7.23 -7.56
C VAL A 857 -10.10 7.30 -8.82
N TRP A 858 -10.66 6.17 -9.28
CA TRP A 858 -11.41 6.12 -10.52
C TRP A 858 -12.87 5.72 -10.29
N ASN A 859 -13.79 6.63 -10.64
CA ASN A 859 -15.22 6.38 -10.61
C ASN A 859 -15.85 6.96 -11.88
N PRO A 860 -16.35 6.13 -12.82
CA PRO A 860 -16.91 6.59 -14.08
C PRO A 860 -18.27 7.30 -13.94
N LEU A 861 -18.92 7.23 -12.76
CA LEU A 861 -20.21 7.87 -12.47
C LEU A 861 -20.08 9.19 -11.69
N LYS A 862 -18.84 9.64 -11.44
CA LYS A 862 -18.54 10.78 -10.55
C LYS A 862 -19.16 12.11 -10.99
N SER A 863 -19.39 12.35 -12.28
CA SER A 863 -19.87 13.67 -12.72
C SER A 863 -21.35 13.95 -12.43
N TRP A 864 -22.17 12.93 -12.11
CA TRP A 864 -23.59 13.13 -11.76
C TRP A 864 -24.12 12.28 -10.59
N HIS A 865 -23.31 11.38 -10.03
CA HIS A 865 -23.60 10.61 -8.80
C HIS A 865 -25.01 9.96 -8.76
N PRO A 866 -25.34 9.03 -9.70
CA PRO A 866 -26.67 8.39 -9.75
C PRO A 866 -26.93 7.40 -8.62
N LEU A 867 -25.89 6.93 -7.93
CA LEU A 867 -25.95 5.94 -6.86
C LEU A 867 -25.25 6.48 -5.60
N PRO A 868 -25.71 6.09 -4.39
CA PRO A 868 -24.98 6.36 -3.15
C PRO A 868 -23.60 5.70 -3.15
N MET A 869 -22.59 6.43 -2.72
CA MET A 869 -21.20 6.00 -2.57
C MET A 869 -20.92 5.46 -1.17
N LEU A 870 -20.59 4.18 -1.07
CA LEU A 870 -20.28 3.51 0.19
C LEU A 870 -18.78 3.26 0.31
N LEU A 871 -18.25 3.54 1.49
CA LEU A 871 -16.92 3.13 1.90
C LEU A 871 -17.05 2.17 3.09
N ALA A 872 -16.56 0.94 2.95
CA ALA A 872 -16.69 -0.09 3.96
C ALA A 872 -15.35 -0.57 4.48
N HIS A 873 -15.20 -0.57 5.80
CA HIS A 873 -14.02 -0.99 6.55
C HIS A 873 -14.35 -2.21 7.41
N PRO A 874 -14.23 -3.43 6.85
CA PRO A 874 -14.44 -4.64 7.61
C PRO A 874 -13.27 -4.89 8.56
N ALA A 875 -13.53 -5.47 9.71
CA ALA A 875 -12.47 -5.83 10.66
C ALA A 875 -11.69 -7.09 10.25
N ASP A 876 -12.25 -7.90 9.35
CA ASP A 876 -11.61 -9.07 8.76
C ASP A 876 -12.20 -9.38 7.36
N LEU A 877 -11.50 -10.20 6.57
CA LEU A 877 -11.93 -10.62 5.24
C LEU A 877 -12.36 -12.09 5.15
N GLN A 878 -12.53 -12.79 6.28
CA GLN A 878 -12.80 -14.24 6.29
C GLN A 878 -13.89 -14.71 7.27
N GLY A 879 -14.19 -13.93 8.30
CA GLY A 879 -15.22 -14.19 9.31
C GLY A 879 -16.40 -13.23 9.20
N ALA A 880 -16.73 -12.56 10.30
CA ALA A 880 -17.89 -11.69 10.38
C ALA A 880 -17.80 -10.50 9.43
N GLY A 881 -16.60 -9.97 9.16
CA GLY A 881 -16.41 -8.90 8.17
C GLY A 881 -16.77 -9.35 6.75
N GLN A 882 -16.40 -10.57 6.38
CA GLN A 882 -16.81 -11.15 5.09
C GLN A 882 -18.34 -11.25 5.01
N GLN A 883 -18.98 -11.84 6.02
CA GLN A 883 -20.41 -12.15 5.99
C GLN A 883 -21.32 -10.92 6.13
N ARG A 884 -20.95 -9.96 6.98
CA ARG A 884 -21.79 -8.81 7.33
C ARG A 884 -21.46 -7.54 6.56
N ILE A 885 -20.26 -7.42 6.00
CA ILE A 885 -19.84 -6.21 5.28
C ILE A 885 -19.54 -6.53 3.81
N VAL A 886 -18.61 -7.45 3.54
CA VAL A 886 -18.13 -7.68 2.17
C VAL A 886 -19.23 -8.25 1.26
N GLU A 887 -19.92 -9.30 1.70
CA GLU A 887 -20.90 -9.99 0.87
C GLU A 887 -22.19 -9.18 0.63
N PRO A 888 -22.79 -8.51 1.64
CA PRO A 888 -23.93 -7.63 1.40
C PRO A 888 -23.54 -6.42 0.53
N PHE A 889 -22.33 -5.86 0.69
CA PHE A 889 -21.84 -4.79 -0.17
C PHE A 889 -21.78 -5.23 -1.64
N LYS A 890 -21.19 -6.40 -1.92
CA LYS A 890 -21.13 -6.95 -3.28
C LYS A 890 -22.54 -7.17 -3.85
N ALA A 891 -23.46 -7.73 -3.07
CA ALA A 891 -24.84 -7.95 -3.52
C ALA A 891 -25.56 -6.63 -3.85
N LEU A 892 -25.38 -5.58 -3.03
CA LEU A 892 -25.96 -4.26 -3.29
C LEU A 892 -25.37 -3.61 -4.56
N ARG A 893 -24.05 -3.75 -4.78
CA ARG A 893 -23.38 -3.23 -5.98
C ARG A 893 -23.79 -4.00 -7.24
N GLU A 894 -23.87 -5.32 -7.17
CA GLU A 894 -24.34 -6.18 -8.27
C GLU A 894 -25.80 -5.87 -8.65
N ALA A 895 -26.65 -5.52 -7.67
CA ALA A 895 -28.02 -5.06 -7.87
C ALA A 895 -28.11 -3.62 -8.43
N GLY A 896 -27.00 -2.88 -8.50
CA GLY A 896 -26.96 -1.49 -8.95
C GLY A 896 -27.67 -0.51 -8.01
N TRP A 897 -27.64 -0.77 -6.70
CA TRP A 897 -28.27 0.09 -5.68
C TRP A 897 -27.29 1.01 -4.97
N VAL A 898 -26.00 0.68 -5.01
CA VAL A 898 -24.89 1.43 -4.43
C VAL A 898 -23.66 1.28 -5.32
N ASP A 899 -22.70 2.18 -5.16
CA ASP A 899 -21.35 2.03 -5.68
C ASP A 899 -20.33 2.25 -4.54
N GLY A 900 -19.06 1.94 -4.77
CA GLY A 900 -17.96 2.31 -3.89
C GLY A 900 -16.94 1.21 -3.60
N LEU A 901 -16.40 1.21 -2.38
CA LEU A 901 -15.18 0.48 -2.04
C LEU A 901 -15.29 -0.24 -0.70
N VAL A 902 -14.76 -1.47 -0.67
CA VAL A 902 -14.44 -2.19 0.57
C VAL A 902 -12.93 -2.22 0.72
N THR A 903 -12.41 -1.73 1.85
CA THR A 903 -10.97 -1.70 2.13
C THR A 903 -10.68 -1.93 3.62
N PRO A 904 -9.72 -2.81 3.97
CA PRO A 904 -9.32 -3.01 5.36
C PRO A 904 -8.50 -1.82 5.91
N HIS A 905 -8.00 -0.95 5.03
CA HIS A 905 -7.23 0.23 5.41
C HIS A 905 -8.15 1.42 5.62
N LEU A 906 -8.04 2.06 6.79
CA LEU A 906 -8.71 3.33 7.04
C LEU A 906 -8.10 4.44 6.19
N LEU A 907 -8.97 5.21 5.54
CA LEU A 907 -8.56 6.39 4.79
C LEU A 907 -8.32 7.56 5.76
N SER A 908 -7.30 8.36 5.48
CA SER A 908 -7.07 9.64 6.17
C SER A 908 -8.21 10.62 5.90
N ALA A 909 -8.33 11.67 6.71
CA ALA A 909 -9.35 12.72 6.50
C ALA A 909 -9.25 13.35 5.09
N VAL A 910 -8.03 13.51 4.57
CA VAL A 910 -7.77 14.05 3.23
C VAL A 910 -8.23 13.08 2.14
N GLU A 911 -7.94 11.78 2.26
CA GLU A 911 -8.40 10.76 1.31
C GLU A 911 -9.92 10.58 1.35
N LEU A 912 -10.54 10.70 2.52
CA LEU A 912 -12.00 10.67 2.67
C LEU A 912 -12.67 11.84 1.95
N GLU A 913 -12.11 13.05 2.07
CA GLU A 913 -12.59 14.22 1.31
C GLU A 913 -12.37 14.05 -0.21
N ARG A 914 -11.27 13.41 -0.64
CA ARG A 914 -11.04 13.06 -2.05
C ARG A 914 -12.08 12.06 -2.57
N TYR A 915 -12.33 11.01 -1.81
CA TYR A 915 -13.21 9.91 -2.18
C TYR A 915 -14.69 10.31 -2.09
N ALA A 916 -15.03 11.21 -1.16
CA ALA A 916 -16.37 11.77 -0.93
C ALA A 916 -17.48 10.71 -0.80
N PRO A 917 -17.41 9.78 0.18
CA PRO A 917 -18.45 8.79 0.38
C PRO A 917 -19.73 9.43 0.97
N ASP A 918 -20.90 8.91 0.58
CA ASP A 918 -22.18 9.22 1.22
C ASP A 918 -22.35 8.48 2.54
N THR A 919 -21.75 7.29 2.65
CA THR A 919 -21.82 6.44 3.85
C THR A 919 -20.48 5.77 4.12
N VAL A 920 -20.06 5.76 5.39
CA VAL A 920 -18.89 5.04 5.87
C VAL A 920 -19.34 3.96 6.84
N LEU A 921 -19.08 2.69 6.49
CA LEU A 921 -19.35 1.50 7.29
C LEU A 921 -18.06 1.08 8.01
N LEU A 922 -18.11 0.98 9.33
CA LEU A 922 -16.98 0.58 10.16
C LEU A 922 -17.37 -0.66 10.96
N GLN A 923 -16.46 -1.63 11.06
CA GLN A 923 -16.64 -2.78 11.94
C GLN A 923 -15.50 -2.83 12.95
N ARG A 924 -15.83 -2.96 14.24
CA ARG A 924 -14.87 -3.07 15.37
C ARG A 924 -13.69 -2.06 15.35
N PRO A 925 -13.91 -0.73 15.22
CA PRO A 925 -12.86 0.26 15.34
C PRO A 925 -12.46 0.47 16.82
N LEU A 926 -11.59 -0.38 17.35
CA LEU A 926 -11.28 -0.44 18.78
C LEU A 926 -9.90 0.14 19.14
N ASP A 927 -8.94 0.21 18.22
CA ASP A 927 -7.63 0.79 18.53
C ASP A 927 -7.63 2.33 18.50
N ASP A 928 -6.57 2.94 19.04
CA ASP A 928 -6.47 4.40 19.19
C ASP A 928 -6.47 5.13 17.84
N ALA A 929 -5.85 4.54 16.80
CA ALA A 929 -5.81 5.14 15.47
C ALA A 929 -7.20 5.10 14.81
N GLN A 930 -7.92 4.00 14.96
CA GLN A 930 -9.29 3.82 14.47
C GLN A 930 -10.27 4.77 15.19
N LEU A 931 -10.18 4.90 16.52
CA LEU A 931 -11.01 5.83 17.29
C LEU A 931 -10.71 7.30 16.94
N LEU A 932 -9.43 7.65 16.72
CA LEU A 932 -9.05 8.96 16.23
C LEU A 932 -9.62 9.22 14.81
N ALA A 933 -9.55 8.22 13.92
CA ALA A 933 -10.13 8.31 12.60
C ALA A 933 -11.66 8.50 12.66
N MET A 934 -12.37 7.82 13.58
CA MET A 934 -13.80 8.06 13.81
C MET A 934 -14.10 9.47 14.32
N ARG A 935 -13.28 10.00 15.24
CA ARG A 935 -13.40 11.39 15.69
C ARG A 935 -13.24 12.38 14.53
N ARG A 936 -12.22 12.16 13.68
CA ARG A 936 -11.98 12.97 12.48
C ARG A 936 -13.09 12.82 11.44
N LEU A 937 -13.61 11.61 11.23
CA LEU A 937 -14.79 11.37 10.39
C LEU A 937 -16.00 12.17 10.86
N ARG A 938 -16.25 12.22 12.18
CA ARG A 938 -17.34 13.01 12.74
C ARG A 938 -17.12 14.51 12.60
N ALA A 939 -15.88 14.98 12.77
CA ALA A 939 -15.54 16.40 12.71
C ALA A 939 -15.49 16.94 11.27
N PHE A 940 -14.98 16.15 10.32
CA PHE A 940 -14.55 16.63 9.01
C PHE A 940 -15.29 16.00 7.82
N SER A 941 -16.06 14.92 8.01
CA SER A 941 -16.81 14.28 6.94
C SER A 941 -18.32 14.41 7.14
N ARG A 942 -19.03 14.65 6.03
CA ARG A 942 -20.51 14.67 5.98
C ARG A 942 -21.12 13.28 5.76
N ALA A 943 -20.31 12.27 5.48
CA ALA A 943 -20.80 10.91 5.26
C ALA A 943 -21.60 10.40 6.47
N PHE A 944 -22.62 9.58 6.22
CA PHE A 944 -23.36 8.88 7.27
C PHE A 944 -22.51 7.73 7.84
N LYS A 945 -22.29 7.70 9.16
CA LYS A 945 -21.41 6.72 9.81
C LYS A 945 -22.22 5.59 10.40
N VAL A 946 -21.93 4.39 9.96
CA VAL A 946 -22.61 3.18 10.43
C VAL A 946 -21.59 2.26 11.07
N LEU A 947 -21.84 1.90 12.33
CA LEU A 947 -21.00 0.98 13.10
C LEU A 947 -21.67 -0.40 13.15
N ASP A 948 -21.01 -1.42 12.60
CA ASP A 948 -21.38 -2.82 12.79
C ASP A 948 -20.70 -3.39 14.02
N VAL A 949 -21.50 -3.81 15.01
CA VAL A 949 -21.05 -4.54 16.20
C VAL A 949 -21.47 -5.99 16.03
N ASP A 950 -20.53 -6.82 15.61
CA ASP A 950 -20.73 -8.20 15.15
C ASP A 950 -20.89 -9.24 16.26
N GLY A 951 -20.83 -8.83 17.52
CA GLY A 951 -21.04 -9.70 18.67
C GLY A 951 -20.75 -9.00 20.00
N TYR A 952 -20.80 -9.76 21.10
CA TYR A 952 -20.46 -9.23 22.43
C TYR A 952 -18.94 -9.15 22.64
N LEU A 953 -18.34 -8.08 22.11
CA LEU A 953 -16.89 -7.85 22.05
C LEU A 953 -16.12 -8.11 23.36
N PRO A 954 -16.61 -7.74 24.57
CA PRO A 954 -15.86 -7.93 25.82
C PRO A 954 -15.56 -9.40 26.17
N GLN A 955 -16.30 -10.36 25.62
CA GLN A 955 -16.08 -11.80 25.83
C GLN A 955 -15.57 -12.51 24.57
N MET A 956 -15.38 -11.78 23.47
CA MET A 956 -14.83 -12.34 22.24
C MET A 956 -13.31 -12.47 22.36
N ARG A 957 -12.76 -13.56 21.81
CA ARG A 957 -11.32 -13.70 21.61
C ARG A 957 -10.90 -12.88 20.41
N LEU A 958 -10.60 -11.60 20.64
CA LEU A 958 -10.08 -10.71 19.61
C LEU A 958 -8.62 -11.06 19.30
N GLN A 959 -8.25 -11.02 18.02
CA GLN A 959 -6.89 -11.28 17.55
C GLN A 959 -6.17 -9.97 17.20
N GLY A 960 -4.86 -10.03 16.97
CA GLY A 960 -4.07 -8.88 16.50
C GLY A 960 -3.92 -7.78 17.56
N ALA A 961 -4.06 -6.52 17.15
CA ALA A 961 -3.85 -5.33 17.99
C ALA A 961 -4.77 -5.26 19.23
N HIS A 962 -5.86 -6.04 19.23
CA HIS A 962 -6.85 -6.03 20.31
C HIS A 962 -6.70 -7.21 21.29
N ALA A 963 -5.78 -8.14 21.04
CA ALA A 963 -5.60 -9.35 21.85
C ALA A 963 -5.13 -9.07 23.30
N GLY A 964 -4.58 -7.87 23.55
CA GLY A 964 -4.07 -7.45 24.86
C GLY A 964 -5.06 -6.67 25.73
N PHE A 965 -6.23 -6.30 25.22
CA PHE A 965 -7.19 -5.46 25.95
C PHE A 965 -8.06 -6.27 26.90
N GLY A 966 -8.26 -5.73 28.12
CA GLY A 966 -9.22 -6.28 29.08
C GLY A 966 -10.67 -6.00 28.68
N ALA A 967 -11.61 -6.76 29.23
CA ALA A 967 -13.04 -6.60 28.95
C ALA A 967 -13.59 -5.20 29.25
N ASP A 968 -13.13 -4.57 30.35
CA ASP A 968 -13.52 -3.21 30.72
C ASP A 968 -13.01 -2.17 29.71
N GLU A 969 -11.78 -2.34 29.24
CA GLU A 969 -11.17 -1.47 28.24
C GLU A 969 -11.89 -1.58 26.88
N ILE A 970 -12.19 -2.81 26.44
CA ILE A 970 -12.99 -3.06 25.23
C ILE A 970 -14.36 -2.37 25.35
N SER A 971 -14.99 -2.43 26.52
CA SER A 971 -16.29 -1.81 26.76
C SER A 971 -16.22 -0.28 26.65
N GLN A 972 -15.19 0.35 27.22
CA GLN A 972 -14.98 1.81 27.12
C GLN A 972 -14.68 2.27 25.69
N ARG A 973 -13.85 1.51 24.96
CA ARG A 973 -13.52 1.76 23.55
C ARG A 973 -14.74 1.61 22.66
N LEU A 974 -15.53 0.55 22.86
CA LEU A 974 -16.81 0.35 22.17
C LEU A 974 -17.77 1.49 22.44
N GLN A 975 -17.92 1.93 23.69
CA GLN A 975 -18.78 3.06 24.03
C GLN A 975 -18.34 4.35 23.30
N SER A 976 -17.03 4.58 23.19
CA SER A 976 -16.47 5.71 22.44
C SER A 976 -16.81 5.63 20.95
N ALA A 977 -16.68 4.45 20.34
CA ALA A 977 -17.05 4.22 18.94
C ALA A 977 -18.56 4.40 18.70
N VAL A 978 -19.40 3.87 19.59
CA VAL A 978 -20.86 3.96 19.51
C VAL A 978 -21.33 5.42 19.51
N ILE A 979 -20.74 6.26 20.37
CA ILE A 979 -21.08 7.69 20.45
C ILE A 979 -20.73 8.43 19.16
N LEU A 980 -19.72 7.98 18.43
CA LEU A 980 -19.20 8.64 17.21
C LEU A 980 -19.93 8.23 15.93
N ALA A 981 -20.75 7.17 15.97
CA ALA A 981 -21.54 6.71 14.83
C ALA A 981 -22.91 7.43 14.76
N ASP A 982 -23.53 7.42 13.59
CA ASP A 982 -24.90 7.91 13.39
C ASP A 982 -25.93 6.77 13.50
N ARG A 983 -25.49 5.51 13.33
CA ARG A 983 -26.30 4.30 13.48
C ARG A 983 -25.46 3.11 13.91
N ILE A 984 -26.04 2.26 14.75
CA ILE A 984 -25.47 0.99 15.16
C ILE A 984 -26.24 -0.15 14.53
N ILE A 985 -25.52 -1.13 13.97
CA ILE A 985 -26.08 -2.37 13.45
C ILE A 985 -25.56 -3.53 14.29
N VAL A 986 -26.47 -4.42 14.68
CA VAL A 986 -26.16 -5.61 15.48
C VAL A 986 -26.76 -6.87 14.84
N PRO A 987 -26.17 -8.06 15.05
CA PRO A 987 -26.63 -9.31 14.46
C PRO A 987 -27.83 -9.95 15.19
N ALA A 988 -28.09 -9.57 16.44
CA ALA A 988 -29.10 -10.21 17.29
C ALA A 988 -29.82 -9.21 18.23
N PRO A 989 -31.11 -9.43 18.56
CA PRO A 989 -31.85 -8.60 19.50
C PRO A 989 -31.20 -8.50 20.88
N ALA A 990 -30.61 -9.58 21.39
CA ALA A 990 -29.93 -9.58 22.68
C ALA A 990 -28.78 -8.55 22.74
N LEU A 991 -28.06 -8.33 21.63
CA LEU A 991 -27.01 -7.32 21.58
C LEU A 991 -27.59 -5.90 21.50
N ALA A 992 -28.74 -5.72 20.82
CA ALA A 992 -29.46 -4.46 20.85
C ALA A 992 -29.91 -4.09 22.27
N GLU A 993 -30.37 -5.06 23.06
CA GLU A 993 -30.72 -4.87 24.46
C GLU A 993 -29.50 -4.49 25.33
N VAL A 994 -28.34 -5.11 25.10
CA VAL A 994 -27.09 -4.76 25.79
C VAL A 994 -26.66 -3.31 25.50
N LEU A 995 -26.87 -2.85 24.26
CA LEU A 995 -26.54 -1.49 23.83
C LEU A 995 -27.69 -0.49 24.05
N ALA A 996 -28.83 -0.94 24.57
CA ALA A 996 -29.99 -0.09 24.75
C ALA A 996 -29.67 1.09 25.69
N GLY A 997 -30.09 2.29 25.28
CA GLY A 997 -29.81 3.53 26.01
C GLY A 997 -28.40 4.10 25.78
N GLN A 998 -27.53 3.45 25.00
CA GLN A 998 -26.23 3.99 24.60
C GLN A 998 -26.27 4.75 23.27
N HIS A 999 -27.26 4.47 22.42
CA HIS A 999 -27.44 5.10 21.11
C HIS A 999 -28.92 5.10 20.70
N ASP A 1000 -29.35 6.10 19.93
CA ASP A 1000 -30.76 6.32 19.58
C ASP A 1000 -31.24 5.48 18.38
N ASP A 1001 -30.37 5.20 17.40
CA ASP A 1001 -30.67 4.36 16.22
C ASP A 1001 -29.84 3.06 16.27
N ILE A 1002 -30.44 2.00 16.81
CA ILE A 1002 -29.87 0.64 16.85
C ILE A 1002 -30.77 -0.27 16.01
N ARG A 1003 -30.20 -0.92 15.00
CA ARG A 1003 -30.94 -1.82 14.08
C ARG A 1003 -30.40 -3.24 14.16
N VAL A 1004 -31.33 -4.19 14.25
CA VAL A 1004 -31.00 -5.62 14.19
C VAL A 1004 -31.01 -6.05 12.73
N LEU A 1005 -29.85 -6.51 12.23
CA LEU A 1005 -29.71 -7.17 10.93
C LEU A 1005 -29.25 -8.61 11.13
N GLU A 1006 -30.19 -9.52 10.98
CA GLU A 1006 -29.98 -10.96 11.07
C GLU A 1006 -29.07 -11.48 9.94
N ALA A 1007 -28.47 -12.65 10.17
CA ALA A 1007 -27.66 -13.33 9.18
C ALA A 1007 -28.42 -13.53 7.85
N SER A 1008 -27.70 -13.40 6.73
CA SER A 1008 -28.22 -13.64 5.39
C SER A 1008 -27.14 -14.34 4.55
N LEU A 1009 -27.54 -15.18 3.61
CA LEU A 1009 -26.60 -15.97 2.80
C LEU A 1009 -26.41 -15.41 1.39
N PRO A 1010 -25.18 -15.38 0.85
CA PRO A 1010 -24.95 -14.99 -0.54
C PRO A 1010 -25.61 -15.97 -1.52
N GLY A 1011 -26.55 -15.49 -2.35
CA GLY A 1011 -27.27 -16.33 -3.31
C GLY A 1011 -26.35 -17.11 -4.25
N ARG A 1012 -25.26 -16.48 -4.71
CA ARG A 1012 -24.24 -17.10 -5.59
C ARG A 1012 -23.64 -18.40 -5.06
N TRP A 1013 -23.50 -18.55 -3.74
CA TRP A 1013 -22.88 -19.71 -3.12
C TRP A 1013 -23.92 -20.71 -2.63
N TRP A 1014 -25.05 -20.23 -2.12
CA TRP A 1014 -25.99 -21.04 -1.36
C TRP A 1014 -27.25 -21.46 -2.15
N ARG A 1015 -27.56 -20.79 -3.27
CA ARG A 1015 -28.80 -21.06 -4.02
C ARG A 1015 -28.84 -22.44 -4.64
N ASN A 1016 -27.78 -22.86 -5.32
CA ASN A 1016 -27.79 -24.09 -6.14
C ASN A 1016 -27.15 -25.29 -5.43
N LEU A 1017 -27.13 -25.30 -4.10
CA LEU A 1017 -26.59 -26.41 -3.32
C LEU A 1017 -27.60 -27.55 -3.17
N GLN A 1018 -27.12 -28.78 -3.27
CA GLN A 1018 -27.92 -29.95 -2.95
C GLN A 1018 -27.03 -31.03 -2.35
N GLY A 1019 -27.24 -31.34 -1.06
CA GLY A 1019 -26.64 -32.52 -0.44
C GLY A 1019 -27.33 -33.79 -0.92
N LYS A 1020 -26.59 -34.90 -1.01
CA LYS A 1020 -27.17 -36.24 -1.18
C LYS A 1020 -27.52 -36.81 0.19
N ARG A 1021 -28.50 -37.72 0.22
CA ARG A 1021 -28.95 -38.42 1.44
C ARG A 1021 -28.75 -39.91 1.29
N GLY A 1022 -28.63 -40.62 2.42
CA GLY A 1022 -28.46 -42.07 2.46
C GLY A 1022 -27.15 -42.55 1.80
N MET A 1023 -26.11 -41.71 1.82
CA MET A 1023 -24.81 -42.03 1.20
C MET A 1023 -23.93 -42.91 2.09
N GLY A 1024 -24.22 -42.95 3.40
CA GLY A 1024 -23.48 -43.75 4.38
C GLY A 1024 -24.02 -45.17 4.52
N SER A 1025 -23.28 -46.03 5.22
CA SER A 1025 -23.76 -47.37 5.60
C SER A 1025 -24.76 -47.31 6.77
N LYS A 1026 -24.76 -46.21 7.50
CA LYS A 1026 -25.74 -45.78 8.51
C LYS A 1026 -26.10 -44.32 8.24
N PRO A 1027 -27.20 -43.80 8.84
CA PRO A 1027 -27.52 -42.38 8.74
C PRO A 1027 -26.33 -41.51 9.18
N ARG A 1028 -25.99 -40.52 8.36
CA ARG A 1028 -24.87 -39.59 8.58
C ARG A 1028 -25.37 -38.41 9.39
N VAL A 1029 -24.87 -38.26 10.61
CA VAL A 1029 -25.24 -37.19 11.54
C VAL A 1029 -24.01 -36.36 11.86
N GLY A 1030 -24.14 -35.03 11.80
CA GLY A 1030 -22.94 -34.21 11.89
C GLY A 1030 -23.17 -32.74 12.12
N TRP A 1031 -22.06 -32.03 12.22
CA TRP A 1031 -22.02 -30.58 12.42
C TRP A 1031 -20.84 -29.96 11.66
N ALA A 1032 -20.89 -28.65 11.50
CA ALA A 1032 -19.87 -27.80 10.91
C ALA A 1032 -19.62 -26.62 11.85
N GLY A 1033 -18.34 -26.39 12.18
CA GLY A 1033 -17.89 -25.25 12.99
C GLY A 1033 -18.53 -25.14 14.38
N ALA A 1034 -19.03 -26.24 14.96
CA ALA A 1034 -19.90 -26.18 16.13
C ALA A 1034 -19.19 -25.62 17.38
N VAL A 1035 -19.57 -24.39 17.73
CA VAL A 1035 -19.37 -23.83 19.06
C VAL A 1035 -20.05 -24.77 20.06
N ASP A 1036 -19.35 -25.16 21.11
CA ASP A 1036 -19.88 -26.01 22.19
C ASP A 1036 -20.28 -27.45 21.78
N ALA A 1037 -19.58 -28.05 20.80
CA ALA A 1037 -19.75 -29.47 20.45
C ALA A 1037 -19.55 -30.43 21.64
N ASP A 1038 -18.85 -30.00 22.69
CA ASP A 1038 -18.69 -30.73 23.95
C ASP A 1038 -20.03 -31.10 24.62
N LEU A 1039 -21.10 -30.33 24.36
CA LEU A 1039 -22.46 -30.64 24.81
C LEU A 1039 -22.98 -31.99 24.27
N LEU A 1040 -22.38 -32.50 23.19
CA LEU A 1040 -22.79 -33.73 22.53
C LEU A 1040 -21.95 -34.95 22.94
N VAL A 1041 -20.98 -34.84 23.85
CA VAL A 1041 -20.07 -35.96 24.20
C VAL A 1041 -20.80 -37.24 24.60
N ASP A 1042 -21.77 -37.15 25.51
CA ASP A 1042 -22.52 -38.32 25.94
C ASP A 1042 -23.51 -38.79 24.87
N VAL A 1043 -24.01 -37.89 24.02
CA VAL A 1043 -24.93 -38.21 22.90
C VAL A 1043 -24.19 -39.01 21.83
N VAL A 1044 -23.03 -38.50 21.41
CA VAL A 1044 -22.15 -39.13 20.40
C VAL A 1044 -21.69 -40.50 20.86
N ARG A 1045 -21.24 -40.61 22.12
CA ARG A 1045 -20.85 -41.90 22.73
C ARG A 1045 -22.01 -42.89 22.73
N THR A 1046 -23.21 -42.45 23.09
CA THR A 1046 -24.39 -43.32 23.20
C THR A 1046 -24.84 -43.85 21.83
N LEU A 1047 -24.81 -43.01 20.79
CA LEU A 1047 -25.30 -43.35 19.46
C LEU A 1047 -24.18 -43.82 18.49
N ALA A 1048 -22.95 -44.01 18.95
CA ALA A 1048 -21.80 -44.38 18.11
C ALA A 1048 -22.03 -45.67 17.28
N ALA A 1049 -22.87 -46.59 17.77
CA ALA A 1049 -23.25 -47.80 17.04
C ALA A 1049 -24.44 -47.60 16.08
N GLU A 1050 -25.22 -46.52 16.22
CA GLU A 1050 -26.48 -46.26 15.50
C GLU A 1050 -26.28 -45.35 14.27
N VAL A 1051 -25.29 -44.44 14.27
CA VAL A 1051 -25.07 -43.43 13.22
C VAL A 1051 -23.60 -43.32 12.77
N GLU A 1052 -23.36 -42.69 11.62
CA GLU A 1052 -22.03 -42.26 11.17
C GLU A 1052 -21.82 -40.78 11.53
N TRP A 1053 -20.90 -40.50 12.46
CA TRP A 1053 -20.59 -39.13 12.88
C TRP A 1053 -19.65 -38.42 11.92
N VAL A 1054 -20.03 -37.22 11.47
CA VAL A 1054 -19.27 -36.39 10.52
C VAL A 1054 -19.09 -34.98 11.08
N ALA A 1055 -17.86 -34.46 11.10
CA ALA A 1055 -17.58 -33.08 11.49
C ALA A 1055 -16.83 -32.33 10.39
N LEU A 1056 -17.15 -31.05 10.22
CA LEU A 1056 -16.39 -30.11 9.39
C LEU A 1056 -15.86 -28.97 10.28
N GLY A 1057 -14.54 -28.81 10.35
CA GLY A 1057 -13.87 -27.88 11.25
C GLY A 1057 -13.54 -28.50 12.61
N ASP A 1058 -13.72 -27.72 13.68
CA ASP A 1058 -13.30 -28.12 15.01
C ASP A 1058 -14.09 -29.33 15.55
N CYS A 1059 -13.34 -30.31 16.05
CA CYS A 1059 -13.87 -31.50 16.71
C CYS A 1059 -13.12 -31.73 18.03
N PRO A 1060 -13.79 -31.61 19.19
CA PRO A 1060 -13.22 -31.90 20.49
C PRO A 1060 -12.52 -33.26 20.56
N GLU A 1061 -11.41 -33.33 21.28
CA GLU A 1061 -10.60 -34.55 21.40
C GLU A 1061 -11.41 -35.73 21.96
N ALA A 1062 -12.31 -35.45 22.91
CA ALA A 1062 -13.21 -36.44 23.49
C ALA A 1062 -14.18 -37.09 22.49
N LEU A 1063 -14.47 -36.43 21.36
CA LEU A 1063 -15.36 -36.93 20.31
C LEU A 1063 -14.63 -37.71 19.22
N ARG A 1064 -13.35 -37.40 18.96
CA ARG A 1064 -12.55 -37.98 17.86
C ARG A 1064 -12.61 -39.52 17.75
N PRO A 1065 -12.58 -40.30 18.86
CA PRO A 1065 -12.65 -41.77 18.77
C PRO A 1065 -13.94 -42.32 18.14
N TYR A 1066 -15.01 -41.53 18.13
CA TYR A 1066 -16.33 -41.92 17.64
C TYR A 1066 -16.64 -41.38 16.24
N MET A 1067 -15.77 -40.51 15.69
CA MET A 1067 -15.99 -39.86 14.41
C MET A 1067 -15.70 -40.82 13.24
N LYS A 1068 -16.61 -40.86 12.27
CA LYS A 1068 -16.38 -41.56 11.00
C LYS A 1068 -15.51 -40.70 10.08
N GLU A 1069 -15.79 -39.41 10.03
CA GLU A 1069 -15.09 -38.43 9.21
C GLU A 1069 -14.91 -37.11 9.98
N VAL A 1070 -13.72 -36.53 9.89
CA VAL A 1070 -13.42 -35.18 10.38
C VAL A 1070 -12.71 -34.44 9.26
N HIS A 1071 -13.37 -33.41 8.73
CA HIS A 1071 -12.88 -32.57 7.65
C HIS A 1071 -12.30 -31.29 8.24
N ALA A 1072 -11.16 -30.82 7.72
CA ALA A 1072 -10.58 -29.56 8.16
C ALA A 1072 -11.47 -28.36 7.78
N ALA A 1073 -11.37 -27.26 8.53
CA ALA A 1073 -12.02 -26.01 8.16
C ALA A 1073 -11.55 -25.56 6.77
N VAL A 1074 -12.49 -25.05 5.97
CA VAL A 1074 -12.21 -24.58 4.61
C VAL A 1074 -12.31 -23.07 4.52
N ALA A 1075 -11.68 -22.49 3.50
CA ALA A 1075 -11.84 -21.07 3.20
C ALA A 1075 -13.33 -20.73 2.94
N PRO A 1076 -13.79 -19.51 3.27
CA PRO A 1076 -15.20 -19.12 3.20
C PRO A 1076 -15.88 -19.39 1.84
N GLU A 1077 -15.16 -19.21 0.73
CA GLU A 1077 -15.69 -19.41 -0.62
C GLU A 1077 -15.98 -20.88 -0.94
N ARG A 1078 -15.33 -21.80 -0.21
CA ARG A 1078 -15.51 -23.26 -0.35
C ARG A 1078 -16.44 -23.84 0.71
N GLN A 1079 -16.82 -23.07 1.72
CA GLN A 1079 -17.67 -23.50 2.83
C GLN A 1079 -18.99 -24.11 2.35
N ALA A 1080 -19.70 -23.41 1.47
CA ALA A 1080 -20.96 -23.85 0.89
C ALA A 1080 -20.86 -25.23 0.22
N ALA A 1081 -19.85 -25.42 -0.63
CA ALA A 1081 -19.63 -26.68 -1.34
C ALA A 1081 -19.16 -27.79 -0.40
N ALA A 1082 -18.26 -27.49 0.55
CA ALA A 1082 -17.77 -28.47 1.52
C ALA A 1082 -18.90 -28.96 2.43
N LEU A 1083 -19.76 -28.07 2.92
CA LEU A 1083 -20.90 -28.41 3.76
C LEU A 1083 -21.91 -29.28 3.03
N ALA A 1084 -22.23 -28.96 1.78
CA ALA A 1084 -23.10 -29.78 0.93
C ALA A 1084 -22.49 -31.15 0.63
N ALA A 1085 -21.16 -31.25 0.53
CA ALA A 1085 -20.45 -32.49 0.24
C ALA A 1085 -20.41 -33.48 1.42
N LEU A 1086 -20.72 -33.04 2.65
CA LEU A 1086 -20.82 -33.93 3.81
C LEU A 1086 -21.94 -34.97 3.66
N ASN A 1087 -22.96 -34.67 2.85
CA ASN A 1087 -24.12 -35.52 2.57
C ASN A 1087 -24.79 -35.99 3.88
N LEU A 1088 -25.07 -35.04 4.78
CA LEU A 1088 -25.67 -35.35 6.07
C LEU A 1088 -27.14 -35.75 5.90
N ASP A 1089 -27.55 -36.78 6.63
CA ASP A 1089 -28.96 -37.14 6.80
C ASP A 1089 -29.62 -36.28 7.88
N LEU A 1090 -28.83 -35.77 8.85
CA LEU A 1090 -29.26 -34.91 9.94
C LEU A 1090 -28.12 -33.99 10.41
N ALA A 1091 -28.39 -32.69 10.51
CA ALA A 1091 -27.44 -31.70 11.03
C ALA A 1091 -27.74 -31.36 12.49
N LEU A 1092 -26.69 -31.26 13.31
CA LEU A 1092 -26.77 -30.83 14.70
C LEU A 1092 -26.11 -29.46 14.87
N ALA A 1093 -26.78 -28.58 15.60
CA ALA A 1093 -26.30 -27.24 15.94
C ALA A 1093 -26.36 -27.03 17.47
N PRO A 1094 -25.42 -27.62 18.24
CA PRO A 1094 -25.31 -27.35 19.66
C PRO A 1094 -24.82 -25.92 19.90
N MET A 1095 -25.26 -25.32 21.00
CA MET A 1095 -24.83 -24.00 21.47
C MET A 1095 -25.14 -23.86 22.96
N ALA A 1096 -24.16 -23.45 23.76
CA ALA A 1096 -24.33 -23.21 25.19
C ALA A 1096 -25.11 -21.91 25.45
N GLN A 1097 -25.81 -21.84 26.58
CA GLN A 1097 -26.51 -20.63 26.99
C GLN A 1097 -25.53 -19.65 27.66
N SER A 1098 -25.00 -18.70 26.90
CA SER A 1098 -24.12 -17.62 27.36
C SER A 1098 -24.51 -16.29 26.72
N LEU A 1099 -24.06 -15.18 27.30
CA LEU A 1099 -24.29 -13.85 26.73
C LEU A 1099 -23.58 -13.70 25.37
N LEU A 1100 -22.34 -14.19 25.26
CA LEU A 1100 -21.58 -14.25 24.01
C LEU A 1100 -22.39 -14.92 22.89
N ASN A 1101 -22.95 -16.10 23.17
CA ASN A 1101 -23.73 -16.86 22.19
C ASN A 1101 -25.05 -16.15 21.85
N ALA A 1102 -25.76 -15.59 22.85
CA ALA A 1102 -26.99 -14.84 22.64
C ALA A 1102 -26.81 -13.63 21.70
N CYS A 1103 -25.64 -12.99 21.74
CA CYS A 1103 -25.31 -11.83 20.92
C CYS A 1103 -24.69 -12.16 19.54
N SER A 1104 -24.44 -13.43 19.22
CA SER A 1104 -23.64 -13.82 18.04
C SER A 1104 -24.38 -13.77 16.69
N GLY A 1105 -25.70 -13.95 16.68
CA GLY A 1105 -26.50 -14.06 15.46
C GLY A 1105 -25.98 -15.09 14.45
N ASN A 1106 -25.64 -16.29 14.94
CA ASN A 1106 -24.93 -17.32 14.19
C ASN A 1106 -25.67 -17.78 12.90
N PRO A 1107 -25.01 -17.76 11.72
CA PRO A 1107 -25.63 -18.12 10.44
C PRO A 1107 -25.78 -19.63 10.20
N GLY A 1108 -25.17 -20.49 11.02
CA GLY A 1108 -24.98 -21.92 10.73
C GLY A 1108 -26.28 -22.69 10.48
N LEU A 1109 -27.40 -22.29 11.10
CA LEU A 1109 -28.70 -22.88 10.80
C LEU A 1109 -29.17 -22.62 9.37
N LEU A 1110 -28.91 -21.42 8.85
CA LEU A 1110 -29.21 -21.07 7.46
C LEU A 1110 -28.34 -21.88 6.51
N GLU A 1111 -27.07 -22.07 6.86
CA GLU A 1111 -26.12 -22.85 6.05
C GLU A 1111 -26.56 -24.31 5.90
N TYR A 1112 -26.91 -24.97 7.00
CA TYR A 1112 -27.46 -26.34 6.95
C TYR A 1112 -28.78 -26.41 6.18
N ALA A 1113 -29.67 -25.45 6.40
CA ALA A 1113 -30.96 -25.39 5.73
C ALA A 1113 -30.79 -25.18 4.22
N ALA A 1114 -29.83 -24.35 3.78
CA ALA A 1114 -29.51 -24.15 2.37
C ALA A 1114 -28.97 -25.43 1.70
N CYS A 1115 -28.24 -26.28 2.43
CA CYS A 1115 -27.85 -27.61 1.95
C CYS A 1115 -29.01 -28.62 1.92
N GLY A 1116 -30.15 -28.28 2.52
CA GLY A 1116 -31.34 -29.12 2.59
C GLY A 1116 -31.29 -30.19 3.68
N TYR A 1117 -30.48 -29.98 4.73
CA TYR A 1117 -30.43 -30.89 5.87
C TYR A 1117 -31.56 -30.59 6.86
N PRO A 1118 -32.20 -31.61 7.46
CA PRO A 1118 -33.01 -31.41 8.65
C PRO A 1118 -32.09 -31.07 9.82
N ILE A 1119 -32.58 -30.24 10.76
CA ILE A 1119 -31.73 -29.63 11.78
C ILE A 1119 -32.32 -29.84 13.17
N ILE A 1120 -31.46 -30.31 14.10
CA ILE A 1120 -31.71 -30.24 15.53
C ILE A 1120 -30.77 -29.20 16.14
N CYS A 1121 -31.32 -28.23 16.86
CA CYS A 1121 -30.53 -27.14 17.46
C CYS A 1121 -30.88 -26.90 18.92
N SER A 1122 -29.95 -26.29 19.65
CA SER A 1122 -30.18 -25.83 21.02
C SER A 1122 -31.29 -24.78 21.08
N LYS A 1123 -32.14 -24.86 22.10
CA LYS A 1123 -33.17 -23.85 22.41
C LYS A 1123 -32.53 -22.69 23.18
N VAL A 1124 -31.77 -21.86 22.48
CA VAL A 1124 -31.05 -20.70 23.05
C VAL A 1124 -31.32 -19.42 22.23
N PRO A 1125 -31.19 -18.22 22.83
CA PRO A 1125 -31.41 -16.96 22.14
C PRO A 1125 -30.44 -16.67 20.97
N GLY A 1126 -29.27 -17.33 20.92
CA GLY A 1126 -28.24 -17.09 19.90
C GLY A 1126 -28.64 -17.45 18.46
N PHE A 1127 -29.71 -18.24 18.31
CA PHE A 1127 -30.35 -18.54 17.02
C PHE A 1127 -31.56 -17.62 16.76
N ALA A 1128 -31.35 -16.31 16.95
CA ALA A 1128 -32.39 -15.30 16.76
C ALA A 1128 -32.81 -15.18 15.28
N GLY A 1129 -34.06 -14.77 15.04
CA GLY A 1129 -34.59 -14.45 13.71
C GLY A 1129 -35.08 -15.65 12.89
N VAL A 1130 -34.60 -16.84 13.18
CA VAL A 1130 -34.97 -18.07 12.44
C VAL A 1130 -36.14 -18.84 13.06
N ASP A 1131 -36.91 -18.22 13.97
CA ASP A 1131 -38.07 -18.86 14.62
C ASP A 1131 -39.20 -19.23 13.65
N VAL A 1132 -39.22 -18.59 12.48
CA VAL A 1132 -40.13 -18.91 11.37
C VAL A 1132 -39.76 -20.19 10.64
N LEU A 1133 -38.53 -20.71 10.84
CA LEU A 1133 -38.09 -21.96 10.21
C LEU A 1133 -38.55 -23.18 11.04
N PRO A 1134 -39.01 -24.25 10.39
CA PRO A 1134 -39.47 -25.46 11.09
C PRO A 1134 -38.28 -26.28 11.62
N LEU A 1135 -37.74 -25.86 12.77
CA LEU A 1135 -36.56 -26.43 13.42
C LEU A 1135 -36.94 -27.34 14.61
N THR A 1136 -36.19 -28.42 14.83
CA THR A 1136 -36.31 -29.23 16.05
C THR A 1136 -35.41 -28.64 17.13
N ARG A 1137 -36.00 -28.09 18.20
CA ARG A 1137 -35.27 -27.39 19.27
C ARG A 1137 -35.21 -28.22 20.56
N VAL A 1138 -34.05 -28.29 21.22
CA VAL A 1138 -33.83 -29.08 22.45
C VAL A 1138 -33.24 -28.26 23.59
N ALA A 1139 -33.52 -28.63 24.85
CA ALA A 1139 -33.09 -27.88 26.05
C ALA A 1139 -31.63 -28.17 26.48
N ASN A 1140 -30.80 -28.71 25.59
CA ASN A 1140 -29.40 -29.09 25.85
C ASN A 1140 -29.18 -30.17 26.93
N THR A 1141 -30.18 -31.01 27.21
CA THR A 1141 -29.95 -32.22 28.01
C THR A 1141 -29.62 -33.40 27.09
N THR A 1142 -28.78 -34.34 27.56
CA THR A 1142 -28.45 -35.57 26.81
C THR A 1142 -29.71 -36.34 26.41
N ALA A 1143 -30.72 -36.40 27.30
CA ALA A 1143 -31.98 -37.08 27.05
C ALA A 1143 -32.76 -36.44 25.89
N ASP A 1144 -32.84 -35.10 25.84
CA ASP A 1144 -33.56 -34.39 24.78
C ASP A 1144 -32.88 -34.55 23.43
N TRP A 1145 -31.54 -34.46 23.38
CA TRP A 1145 -30.78 -34.70 22.15
C TRP A 1145 -30.98 -36.12 21.63
N LEU A 1146 -30.88 -37.14 22.51
CA LEU A 1146 -31.11 -38.54 22.12
C LEU A 1146 -32.54 -38.77 21.62
N ALA A 1147 -33.54 -38.20 22.29
CA ALA A 1147 -34.94 -38.31 21.89
C ALA A 1147 -35.18 -37.66 20.53
N ALA A 1148 -34.67 -36.44 20.31
CA ALA A 1148 -34.81 -35.73 19.04
C ALA A 1148 -34.09 -36.44 17.89
N ILE A 1149 -32.86 -36.91 18.10
CA ILE A 1149 -32.12 -37.66 17.06
C ILE A 1149 -32.87 -38.94 16.71
N ARG A 1150 -33.29 -39.76 17.70
CA ARG A 1150 -34.02 -41.00 17.43
C ARG A 1150 -35.38 -40.76 16.77
N LEU A 1151 -36.06 -39.65 17.07
CA LEU A 1151 -37.28 -39.25 16.37
C LEU A 1151 -37.02 -39.06 14.87
N HIS A 1152 -35.96 -38.33 14.51
CA HIS A 1152 -35.59 -38.11 13.11
C HIS A 1152 -35.13 -39.39 12.41
N LEU A 1153 -34.35 -40.24 13.10
CA LEU A 1153 -33.90 -41.53 12.55
C LEU A 1153 -35.05 -42.54 12.39
N GLY A 1154 -36.09 -42.45 13.21
CA GLY A 1154 -37.27 -43.32 13.17
C GLY A 1154 -38.18 -43.07 11.97
N ASP A 1155 -38.17 -41.86 11.41
CA ASP A 1155 -38.87 -41.50 10.16
C ASP A 1155 -37.96 -40.67 9.23
N PRO A 1156 -37.10 -41.34 8.45
CA PRO A 1156 -36.18 -40.66 7.53
C PRO A 1156 -36.89 -39.88 6.43
N GLN A 1157 -38.09 -40.30 6.01
CA GLN A 1157 -38.83 -39.64 4.93
C GLN A 1157 -39.43 -38.32 5.42
N ALA A 1158 -40.06 -38.29 6.60
CA ALA A 1158 -40.53 -37.05 7.21
C ALA A 1158 -39.37 -36.09 7.49
N SER A 1159 -38.23 -36.59 7.97
CA SER A 1159 -37.01 -35.81 8.16
C SER A 1159 -36.48 -35.24 6.84
N ALA A 1160 -36.60 -35.98 5.74
CA ALA A 1160 -36.23 -35.50 4.42
C ALA A 1160 -37.09 -34.34 3.95
N SER A 1161 -38.42 -34.49 4.04
CA SER A 1161 -39.36 -33.43 3.70
C SER A 1161 -39.14 -32.17 4.56
N LEU A 1162 -38.78 -32.31 5.85
CA LEU A 1162 -38.45 -31.16 6.68
C LEU A 1162 -37.24 -30.38 6.16
N GLY A 1163 -36.17 -31.08 5.74
CA GLY A 1163 -35.00 -30.44 5.15
C GLY A 1163 -35.29 -29.75 3.81
N GLU A 1164 -36.19 -30.32 2.99
CA GLU A 1164 -36.67 -29.69 1.75
C GLU A 1164 -37.45 -28.39 2.02
N VAL A 1165 -38.33 -28.39 3.03
CA VAL A 1165 -39.08 -27.19 3.44
C VAL A 1165 -38.14 -26.11 3.99
N LEU A 1166 -37.13 -26.50 4.77
CA LEU A 1166 -36.09 -25.58 5.28
C LEU A 1166 -35.32 -24.94 4.12
N GLN A 1167 -34.87 -25.74 3.15
CA GLN A 1167 -34.15 -25.24 1.98
C GLN A 1167 -34.99 -24.27 1.15
N ALA A 1168 -36.25 -24.63 0.89
CA ALA A 1168 -37.17 -23.78 0.15
C ALA A 1168 -37.39 -22.43 0.87
N SER A 1169 -37.51 -22.44 2.20
CA SER A 1169 -37.69 -21.23 3.00
C SER A 1169 -36.45 -20.33 2.96
N VAL A 1170 -35.25 -20.90 3.13
CA VAL A 1170 -33.99 -20.13 3.07
C VAL A 1170 -33.75 -19.52 1.70
N ARG A 1171 -33.97 -20.29 0.63
CA ARG A 1171 -33.82 -19.80 -0.75
C ARG A 1171 -34.79 -18.66 -1.09
N ARG A 1172 -35.95 -18.62 -0.46
CA ARG A 1172 -36.97 -17.59 -0.68
C ARG A 1172 -36.69 -16.33 0.14
N ASP A 1173 -36.40 -16.48 1.43
CA ASP A 1173 -36.50 -15.36 2.40
C ASP A 1173 -35.18 -15.00 3.11
N TRP A 1174 -34.07 -15.72 2.85
CA TRP A 1174 -32.82 -15.57 3.63
C TRP A 1174 -31.56 -15.41 2.77
N LEU A 1175 -31.71 -15.36 1.45
CA LEU A 1175 -30.62 -14.98 0.55
C LEU A 1175 -30.47 -13.46 0.51
N LEU A 1176 -29.27 -12.96 0.23
CA LEU A 1176 -28.96 -11.54 0.00
C LEU A 1176 -29.55 -11.04 -1.33
N GLU A 1177 -30.87 -11.15 -1.48
CA GLU A 1177 -31.63 -10.80 -2.67
C GLU A 1177 -33.02 -10.27 -2.25
N GLY A 1178 -33.72 -9.60 -3.17
CA GLY A 1178 -35.10 -9.15 -2.95
C GLY A 1178 -35.27 -8.29 -1.70
N GLU A 1179 -36.29 -8.60 -0.89
CA GLU A 1179 -36.62 -7.85 0.33
C GLU A 1179 -35.51 -7.89 1.38
N ARG A 1180 -34.81 -9.02 1.53
CA ARG A 1180 -33.67 -9.11 2.47
C ARG A 1180 -32.57 -8.15 2.09
N LEU A 1181 -32.18 -8.10 0.82
CA LEU A 1181 -31.18 -7.14 0.35
C LEU A 1181 -31.64 -5.69 0.59
N ALA A 1182 -32.95 -5.40 0.45
CA ALA A 1182 -33.50 -4.08 0.71
C ALA A 1182 -33.38 -3.67 2.19
N LEU A 1183 -33.49 -4.61 3.14
CA LEU A 1183 -33.24 -4.35 4.56
C LEU A 1183 -31.78 -3.95 4.82
N TRP A 1184 -30.82 -4.65 4.20
CA TRP A 1184 -29.39 -4.29 4.29
C TRP A 1184 -29.14 -2.88 3.74
N ARG A 1185 -29.71 -2.56 2.58
CA ARG A 1185 -29.64 -1.21 1.99
C ARG A 1185 -30.18 -0.15 2.96
N ALA A 1186 -31.38 -0.35 3.49
CA ALA A 1186 -32.04 0.62 4.36
C ALA A 1186 -31.30 0.81 5.70
N ALA A 1187 -30.60 -0.22 6.17
CA ALA A 1187 -29.79 -0.12 7.38
C ALA A 1187 -28.47 0.62 7.15
N TRP A 1188 -27.87 0.52 5.96
CA TRP A 1188 -26.60 1.19 5.67
C TRP A 1188 -26.77 2.65 5.25
N LEU A 1189 -27.87 2.99 4.58
CA LEU A 1189 -28.09 4.35 4.08
C LEU A 1189 -28.85 5.23 5.08
N ALA A 1190 -28.65 6.55 4.98
CA ALA A 1190 -29.26 7.55 5.87
C ALA A 1190 -30.80 7.67 5.74
N GLY A 1191 -31.39 7.24 4.61
CA GLY A 1191 -32.82 7.39 4.31
C GLY A 1191 -33.37 6.33 3.36
#